data_AF-A0A847XWU8-F1
#
_entry.id   AF-A0A847XWU8-F1
#
_cell.length_a   1.000
_cell.length_b   1.000
_cell.length_c   1.000
_cell.angle_alpha   90.00
_cell.angle_beta   90.00
_cell.angle_gamma   90.00
#
_symmetry.space_group_name_H-M   'P 1'
#
loop_
_entity.id
_entity.type
_entity.pdbx_description
1 polymer ?
#
loop_
_entity_poly.entity_id
_entity_poly.type
_entity_poly.pdbx_seq_one_letter_code
_entity_poly.pdbx_strand_id
1 'polypeptide(L)'
;MKTVDLILTNAIVLTMDEEFHTYNPGTVAVSGNSIAAVGLEADVLKEYSATKKIDCKQKVLMPGLINAHTHVPMTLLRGLADDLRLDVWLMGYMMPVEREYVSPDFVQLGTKLACAEMIRSGVTSFADMYYFEDDVAKATEEAGLRGVCGQSVMKFPAPDAKSFEESMAMARDFIIKWKDNDLIVPAIAPHAPYTCTAEILGASARLAVEFDVPLHTHLSETAGEVENVRNEHGMPVIPYMKKHNLFDAKVIAAHCVHIDEGEIRTLQHYHTGIAHNPSSNMKLASGIAPVKRMIELGVKVGIGTDGPASNNDLDMFEEMRLASFLAKVSSGDPTALPARSTLLMATRMGAEALHIDHLTGSLTPGKRADMVLVDLSPLHNSPRFERDPNNTYAQIIYAAKASDVSDVMVNGRWVMQDHQLTTLQEADLLKAGNEYARKIDHFLINREQSVLSKLIAIGGATEEESFEVQAKVAVPSAEKIIAAIRSNPEINITRTRHYRQFDTYMQFDDPTQGYVRYREDHSITESGEITGVRSRLTLIGQTREHPFREDVLLSRSRFLAPATQSLRFYKEYFKPARTVEIEKNRMRYLVIYKETEFFINVDNFDLPKLGSFLEVKSRTWSQQDAEKKAHLAEDLLKALGGSPKDIISEDYIGMVASV
;
A
#
# COMPACT_ATOMS: atom_id res chain seq x y z
N MET A 1 21.05 -39.73 33.39
CA MET A 1 20.83 -38.46 32.67
C MET A 1 20.48 -38.80 31.23
N LYS A 2 19.53 -38.08 30.63
CA LYS A 2 19.24 -38.14 29.20
C LYS A 2 20.25 -37.27 28.46
N THR A 3 20.78 -37.73 27.33
CA THR A 3 21.72 -36.95 26.52
C THR A 3 20.96 -36.11 25.49
N VAL A 4 21.32 -34.83 25.37
CA VAL A 4 20.79 -33.88 24.38
C VAL A 4 21.95 -33.20 23.64
N ASP A 5 21.65 -32.41 22.61
CA ASP A 5 22.66 -31.77 21.77
C ASP A 5 23.22 -30.49 22.41
N LEU A 6 22.36 -29.69 23.03
CA LEU A 6 22.75 -28.41 23.59
C LEU A 6 22.05 -28.15 24.92
N ILE A 7 22.78 -27.60 25.89
CA ILE A 7 22.23 -27.00 27.11
C ILE A 7 22.71 -25.55 27.22
N LEU A 8 21.75 -24.64 27.43
CA LEU A 8 21.95 -23.21 27.70
C LEU A 8 21.80 -22.98 29.20
N THR A 9 22.87 -22.66 29.91
CA THR A 9 22.92 -22.50 31.38
C THR A 9 23.00 -21.03 31.79
N ASN A 10 22.76 -20.75 33.08
CA ASN A 10 22.98 -19.45 33.71
C ASN A 10 22.23 -18.30 32.99
N ALA A 11 21.01 -18.58 32.51
CA ALA A 11 20.15 -17.59 31.88
C ALA A 11 19.08 -17.09 32.86
N ILE A 12 18.43 -15.97 32.54
CA ILE A 12 17.10 -15.66 33.07
C ILE A 12 16.10 -16.11 32.02
N VAL A 13 15.42 -17.21 32.27
CA VAL A 13 14.53 -17.82 31.29
C VAL A 13 13.12 -17.27 31.49
N LEU A 14 12.54 -16.69 30.43
CA LEU A 14 11.12 -16.37 30.34
C LEU A 14 10.46 -17.38 29.40
N THR A 15 9.64 -18.30 29.91
CA THR A 15 9.09 -19.38 29.08
C THR A 15 8.00 -18.89 28.13
N MET A 16 7.22 -17.88 28.55
CA MET A 16 5.98 -17.46 27.89
C MET A 16 4.95 -18.60 27.74
N ASP A 17 5.04 -19.64 28.57
CA ASP A 17 3.99 -20.65 28.72
C ASP A 17 2.72 -20.06 29.37
N GLU A 18 1.66 -20.86 29.50
CA GLU A 18 0.37 -20.40 30.00
C GLU A 18 0.45 -19.80 31.40
N GLU A 19 1.33 -20.34 32.26
CA GLU A 19 1.55 -19.86 33.62
C GLU A 19 2.61 -18.75 33.75
N PHE A 20 3.31 -18.40 32.66
CA PHE A 20 4.44 -17.47 32.63
C PHE A 20 5.57 -17.85 33.59
N HIS A 21 5.98 -19.12 33.59
CA HIS A 21 7.11 -19.56 34.40
C HIS A 21 8.39 -18.76 34.07
N THR A 22 9.13 -18.41 35.12
CA THR A 22 10.45 -17.79 35.01
C THR A 22 11.46 -18.55 35.85
N TYR A 23 12.69 -18.67 35.34
CA TYR A 23 13.76 -19.40 36.02
C TYR A 23 15.04 -18.54 36.08
N ASN A 24 15.57 -18.35 37.28
CA ASN A 24 16.82 -17.61 37.51
C ASN A 24 17.63 -18.23 38.68
N PRO A 25 18.81 -18.83 38.43
CA PRO A 25 19.33 -19.19 37.11
C PRO A 25 18.47 -20.29 36.47
N GLY A 26 18.09 -20.06 35.22
CA GLY A 26 17.33 -20.98 34.39
C GLY A 26 18.19 -21.69 33.35
N THR A 27 17.66 -22.79 32.82
CA THR A 27 18.32 -23.60 31.80
C THR A 27 17.33 -24.14 30.77
N VAL A 28 17.76 -24.20 29.52
CA VAL A 28 17.03 -24.85 28.41
C VAL A 28 17.92 -25.94 27.80
N ALA A 29 17.34 -27.13 27.64
CA ALA A 29 17.94 -28.27 26.96
C ALA A 29 17.30 -28.45 25.58
N VAL A 30 18.10 -28.62 24.53
CA VAL A 30 17.66 -28.74 23.13
C VAL A 30 18.15 -30.08 22.56
N SER A 31 17.23 -30.81 21.93
CA SER A 31 17.52 -32.05 21.19
C SER A 31 17.01 -31.95 19.76
N GLY A 32 17.90 -32.12 18.79
CA GLY A 32 17.66 -31.81 17.38
C GLY A 32 17.21 -30.37 17.23
N ASN A 33 16.00 -30.21 16.71
CA ASN A 33 15.36 -28.93 16.47
C ASN A 33 14.35 -28.50 17.55
N SER A 34 14.22 -29.28 18.64
CA SER A 34 13.13 -29.14 19.59
C SER A 34 13.64 -28.96 21.02
N ILE A 35 12.84 -28.27 21.83
CA ILE A 35 13.09 -28.06 23.26
C ILE A 35 12.83 -29.38 23.99
N ALA A 36 13.84 -29.91 24.67
CA ALA A 36 13.73 -31.14 25.44
C ALA A 36 13.31 -30.87 26.90
N ALA A 37 13.82 -29.80 27.50
CA ALA A 37 13.46 -29.38 28.86
C ALA A 37 13.73 -27.89 29.08
N VAL A 38 13.00 -27.29 30.02
CA VAL A 38 13.21 -25.95 30.54
C VAL A 38 12.94 -25.97 32.04
N GLY A 39 13.72 -25.24 32.83
CA GLY A 39 13.55 -25.22 34.28
C GLY A 39 14.64 -24.47 35.03
N LEU A 40 14.64 -24.61 36.35
CA LEU A 40 15.77 -24.22 37.18
C LEU A 40 17.01 -25.01 36.77
N GLU A 41 18.16 -24.35 36.75
CA GLU A 41 19.40 -24.95 36.29
C GLU A 41 19.75 -26.26 37.02
N ALA A 42 19.60 -26.28 38.34
CA ALA A 42 19.90 -27.47 39.16
C ALA A 42 19.04 -28.68 38.76
N ASP A 43 17.77 -28.46 38.43
CA ASP A 43 16.82 -29.53 38.09
C ASP A 43 17.11 -30.09 36.69
N VAL A 44 17.31 -29.21 35.71
CA VAL A 44 17.61 -29.62 34.33
C VAL A 44 18.96 -30.35 34.27
N LEU A 45 19.99 -29.86 34.96
CA LEU A 45 21.32 -30.48 34.97
C LEU A 45 21.39 -31.81 35.72
N LYS A 46 20.43 -32.09 36.61
CA LYS A 46 20.29 -33.40 37.26
C LYS A 46 19.75 -34.46 36.30
N GLU A 47 18.84 -34.06 35.41
CA GLU A 47 18.17 -34.97 34.49
C GLU A 47 18.85 -35.09 33.12
N TYR A 48 19.51 -34.02 32.66
CA TYR A 48 20.05 -33.90 31.31
C TYR A 48 21.55 -33.61 31.30
N SER A 49 22.23 -34.20 30.32
CA SER A 49 23.62 -33.91 29.95
C SER A 49 23.67 -33.56 28.46
N ALA A 50 24.61 -32.72 28.03
CA ALA A 50 24.70 -32.29 26.63
C ALA A 50 26.10 -32.44 26.04
N THR A 51 26.16 -32.59 24.72
CA THR A 51 27.42 -32.56 23.96
C THR A 51 28.00 -31.15 23.94
N LYS A 52 27.16 -30.12 23.89
CA LYS A 52 27.55 -28.71 24.01
C LYS A 52 26.84 -28.04 25.18
N LYS A 53 27.58 -27.26 25.97
CA LYS A 53 27.03 -26.37 27.00
C LYS A 53 27.46 -24.94 26.71
N ILE A 54 26.53 -23.99 26.81
CA ILE A 54 26.78 -22.56 26.62
C ILE A 54 26.29 -21.83 27.86
N ASP A 55 27.18 -21.01 28.45
CA ASP A 55 26.84 -20.10 29.54
C ASP A 55 26.23 -18.82 28.95
N CYS A 56 24.97 -18.53 29.31
CA CYS A 56 24.21 -17.36 28.86
C CYS A 56 24.53 -16.09 29.65
N LYS A 57 25.40 -16.15 30.67
CA LYS A 57 25.94 -14.99 31.41
C LYS A 57 24.84 -14.07 31.96
N GLN A 58 23.78 -14.64 32.52
CA GLN A 58 22.63 -13.93 33.09
C GLN A 58 21.85 -13.04 32.10
N LYS A 59 22.06 -13.23 30.79
CA LYS A 59 21.18 -12.67 29.74
C LYS A 59 19.80 -13.32 29.81
N VAL A 60 18.80 -12.63 29.27
CA VAL A 60 17.44 -13.15 29.18
C VAL A 60 17.35 -14.12 28.02
N LEU A 61 16.92 -15.35 28.29
CA LEU A 61 16.56 -16.35 27.28
C LEU A 61 15.04 -16.41 27.19
N MET A 62 14.49 -16.14 26.00
CA MET A 62 13.05 -16.09 25.75
C MET A 62 12.73 -16.67 24.36
N PRO A 63 11.46 -16.98 24.04
CA PRO A 63 11.08 -17.32 22.68
C PRO A 63 11.50 -16.21 21.72
N GLY A 64 11.84 -16.58 20.49
CA GLY A 64 12.09 -15.58 19.47
C GLY A 64 10.85 -14.74 19.17
N LEU A 65 11.09 -13.51 18.73
CA LEU A 65 10.01 -12.59 18.38
C LEU A 65 9.33 -13.04 17.10
N ILE A 66 8.03 -12.79 17.03
CA ILE A 66 7.18 -13.14 15.89
C ILE A 66 6.64 -11.85 15.28
N ASN A 67 7.09 -11.54 14.07
CA ASN A 67 6.58 -10.42 13.28
C ASN A 67 5.31 -10.88 12.54
N ALA A 68 4.14 -10.52 13.06
CA ALA A 68 2.86 -11.05 12.61
C ALA A 68 2.40 -10.53 11.22
N HIS A 69 3.08 -9.55 10.65
CA HIS A 69 2.75 -9.03 9.32
C HIS A 69 3.89 -8.14 8.76
N THR A 70 4.34 -8.43 7.55
CA THR A 70 5.32 -7.62 6.81
C THR A 70 5.22 -7.85 5.29
N HIS A 71 5.99 -7.06 4.54
CA HIS A 71 6.23 -7.19 3.11
C HIS A 71 7.76 -7.19 2.88
N VAL A 72 8.41 -8.33 3.06
CA VAL A 72 9.86 -8.41 3.21
C VAL A 72 10.67 -7.88 2.02
N PRO A 73 10.24 -8.02 0.76
CA PRO A 73 11.01 -7.48 -0.37
C PRO A 73 11.01 -5.95 -0.42
N MET A 74 10.07 -5.28 0.25
CA MET A 74 10.00 -3.82 0.31
C MET A 74 11.14 -3.18 1.10
N THR A 75 12.05 -3.95 1.71
CA THR A 75 13.35 -3.43 2.22
C THR A 75 14.12 -2.67 1.15
N LEU A 76 14.01 -3.08 -0.13
CA LEU A 76 14.62 -2.38 -1.27
C LEU A 76 13.89 -1.08 -1.64
N LEU A 77 12.72 -0.83 -1.07
CA LEU A 77 11.89 0.37 -1.25
C LEU A 77 11.88 1.28 -0.01
N ARG A 78 12.74 1.00 0.97
CA ARG A 78 12.82 1.71 2.24
C ARG A 78 13.09 3.20 2.03
N GLY A 79 12.24 4.05 2.62
CA GLY A 79 12.39 5.51 2.57
C GLY A 79 12.26 6.12 1.17
N LEU A 80 11.67 5.39 0.22
CA LEU A 80 11.60 5.82 -1.18
C LEU A 80 10.62 6.98 -1.40
N ALA A 81 9.47 6.95 -0.72
CA ALA A 81 8.44 7.98 -0.82
C ALA A 81 7.69 8.07 0.51
N ASP A 82 8.01 9.08 1.32
CA ASP A 82 7.42 9.31 2.65
C ASP A 82 6.48 10.52 2.66
N ASP A 83 5.70 10.67 3.74
CA ASP A 83 4.79 11.81 3.99
C ASP A 83 3.71 12.00 2.91
N LEU A 84 3.20 10.88 2.39
CA LEU A 84 2.11 10.82 1.42
C LEU A 84 0.91 10.07 2.00
N ARG A 85 -0.30 10.41 1.54
CA ARG A 85 -1.49 9.59 1.82
C ARG A 85 -1.36 8.22 1.17
N LEU A 86 -1.92 7.18 1.79
CA LEU A 86 -1.82 5.79 1.35
C LEU A 86 -2.13 5.61 -0.15
N ASP A 87 -3.16 6.28 -0.67
CA ASP A 87 -3.54 6.18 -2.07
C ASP A 87 -2.49 6.77 -3.02
N VAL A 88 -1.92 7.94 -2.69
CA VAL A 88 -0.84 8.58 -3.46
C VAL A 88 0.46 7.82 -3.34
N TRP A 89 0.79 7.33 -2.14
CA TRP A 89 1.96 6.50 -1.90
C TRP A 89 1.92 5.20 -2.72
N LEU A 90 0.81 4.45 -2.61
CA LEU A 90 0.64 3.16 -3.26
C LEU A 90 0.57 3.29 -4.78
N MET A 91 -0.39 4.09 -5.29
CA MET A 91 -0.64 4.19 -6.73
C MET A 91 0.36 5.09 -7.45
N GLY A 92 0.86 6.12 -6.77
CA GLY A 92 1.77 7.10 -7.33
C GLY A 92 3.22 6.65 -7.31
N TYR A 93 3.66 5.91 -6.30
CA TYR A 93 5.09 5.59 -6.12
C TYR A 93 5.36 4.10 -6.06
N MET A 94 4.71 3.36 -5.15
CA MET A 94 5.01 1.94 -4.94
C MET A 94 4.68 1.08 -6.16
N MET A 95 3.40 1.01 -6.57
CA MET A 95 2.97 0.13 -7.68
C MET A 95 3.75 0.36 -9.00
N PRO A 96 4.07 1.61 -9.41
CA PRO A 96 4.91 1.82 -10.59
C PRO A 96 6.33 1.27 -10.45
N VAL A 97 6.95 1.42 -9.27
CA VAL A 97 8.29 0.88 -9.00
C VAL A 97 8.24 -0.64 -8.93
N GLU A 98 7.22 -1.18 -8.27
CA GLU A 98 7.01 -2.63 -8.19
C GLU A 98 6.82 -3.24 -9.57
N ARG A 99 6.00 -2.64 -10.42
CA ARG A 99 5.79 -3.12 -11.79
C ARG A 99 7.07 -3.16 -12.62
N GLU A 100 7.97 -2.20 -12.41
CA GLU A 100 9.20 -2.10 -13.19
C GLU A 100 10.33 -3.00 -12.64
N TYR A 101 10.44 -3.14 -11.32
CA TYR A 101 11.60 -3.73 -10.67
C TYR A 101 11.35 -5.05 -9.94
N VAL A 102 10.12 -5.33 -9.51
CA VAL A 102 9.82 -6.57 -8.78
C VAL A 102 9.93 -7.74 -9.74
N SER A 103 10.90 -8.59 -9.42
CA SER A 103 11.35 -9.76 -10.17
C SER A 103 11.87 -10.78 -9.15
N PRO A 104 12.09 -12.05 -9.56
CA PRO A 104 12.68 -13.04 -8.66
C PRO A 104 13.96 -12.56 -7.96
N ASP A 105 14.89 -11.91 -8.69
CA ASP A 105 16.15 -11.40 -8.13
C ASP A 105 15.92 -10.27 -7.11
N PHE A 106 14.97 -9.37 -7.39
CA PHE A 106 14.58 -8.30 -6.46
C PHE A 106 14.00 -8.90 -5.17
N VAL A 107 13.09 -9.87 -5.31
CA VAL A 107 12.41 -10.50 -4.20
C VAL A 107 13.37 -11.30 -3.33
N GLN A 108 14.26 -12.10 -3.91
CA GLN A 108 15.26 -12.84 -3.15
C GLN A 108 16.22 -11.92 -2.39
N LEU A 109 16.70 -10.85 -3.03
CA LEU A 109 17.62 -9.90 -2.39
C LEU A 109 16.93 -9.13 -1.27
N GLY A 110 15.74 -8.57 -1.53
CA GLY A 110 14.97 -7.82 -0.52
C GLY A 110 14.59 -8.71 0.66
N THR A 111 14.20 -9.96 0.41
CA THR A 111 13.93 -10.94 1.47
C THR A 111 15.17 -11.23 2.31
N LYS A 112 16.35 -11.41 1.71
CA LYS A 112 17.60 -11.64 2.46
C LYS A 112 18.01 -10.43 3.30
N LEU A 113 17.82 -9.21 2.79
CA LEU A 113 18.02 -7.98 3.55
C LEU A 113 17.08 -7.92 4.76
N ALA A 114 15.80 -8.23 4.55
CA ALA A 114 14.80 -8.25 5.63
C ALA A 114 15.14 -9.31 6.68
N CYS A 115 15.49 -10.52 6.25
CA CYS A 115 15.86 -11.60 7.15
C CYS A 115 17.10 -11.25 7.97
N ALA A 116 18.12 -10.62 7.36
CA ALA A 116 19.29 -10.15 8.08
C ALA A 116 18.89 -9.18 9.21
N GLU A 117 18.12 -8.13 8.89
CA GLU A 117 17.63 -7.15 9.85
C GLU A 117 16.77 -7.76 10.96
N MET A 118 15.82 -8.62 10.59
CA MET A 118 14.95 -9.35 11.51
C MET A 118 15.73 -10.27 12.46
N ILE A 119 16.75 -10.98 11.95
CA ILE A 119 17.64 -11.78 12.81
C ILE A 119 18.37 -10.86 13.81
N ARG A 120 18.85 -9.68 13.38
CA ARG A 120 19.51 -8.73 14.30
C ARG A 120 18.56 -8.23 15.38
N SER A 121 17.26 -8.10 15.09
CA SER A 121 16.24 -7.64 16.05
C SER A 121 15.59 -8.77 16.85
N GLY A 122 16.07 -10.02 16.72
CA GLY A 122 15.58 -11.15 17.51
C GLY A 122 14.29 -11.80 17.00
N VAL A 123 13.91 -11.52 15.75
CA VAL A 123 12.80 -12.20 15.08
C VAL A 123 13.24 -13.59 14.63
N THR A 124 12.42 -14.59 14.93
CA THR A 124 12.62 -15.98 14.49
C THR A 124 11.54 -16.45 13.53
N SER A 125 10.38 -15.79 13.54
CA SER A 125 9.24 -16.09 12.66
C SER A 125 8.61 -14.81 12.16
N PHE A 126 8.14 -14.80 10.91
CA PHE A 126 7.34 -13.70 10.38
C PHE A 126 6.19 -14.19 9.49
N ALA A 127 5.19 -13.35 9.25
CA ALA A 127 4.19 -13.57 8.22
C ALA A 127 4.36 -12.55 7.08
N ASP A 128 4.67 -13.07 5.90
CA ASP A 128 4.82 -12.28 4.68
C ASP A 128 3.55 -12.29 3.84
N MET A 129 3.47 -11.29 2.98
CA MET A 129 2.43 -11.17 1.98
C MET A 129 3.00 -10.41 0.79
N TYR A 130 3.51 -11.11 -0.22
CA TYR A 130 4.07 -10.44 -1.39
C TYR A 130 3.85 -11.23 -2.69
N TYR A 131 4.62 -10.86 -3.70
CA TYR A 131 4.69 -11.50 -5.02
C TYR A 131 5.91 -12.41 -5.09
N PHE A 132 5.90 -13.37 -6.03
CA PHE A 132 6.97 -14.35 -6.19
C PHE A 132 7.25 -15.10 -4.88
N GLU A 133 6.19 -15.57 -4.20
CA GLU A 133 6.30 -16.10 -2.85
C GLU A 133 7.18 -17.38 -2.76
N ASP A 134 7.33 -18.11 -3.87
CA ASP A 134 8.30 -19.21 -3.97
C ASP A 134 9.74 -18.75 -3.77
N ASP A 135 10.08 -17.55 -4.24
CA ASP A 135 11.41 -16.96 -4.10
C ASP A 135 11.60 -16.31 -2.72
N VAL A 136 10.54 -15.74 -2.14
CA VAL A 136 10.51 -15.33 -0.72
C VAL A 136 10.80 -16.55 0.17
N ALA A 137 10.09 -17.66 -0.03
CA ALA A 137 10.22 -18.88 0.76
C ALA A 137 11.64 -19.46 0.69
N LYS A 138 12.24 -19.54 -0.51
CA LYS A 138 13.64 -19.98 -0.68
C LYS A 138 14.61 -19.08 0.08
N ALA A 139 14.51 -17.76 -0.09
CA ALA A 139 15.39 -16.81 0.56
C ALA A 139 15.25 -16.85 2.09
N THR A 140 14.03 -17.07 2.58
CA THR A 140 13.71 -17.25 4.00
C THR A 140 14.34 -18.51 4.58
N GLU A 141 14.20 -19.65 3.90
CA GLU A 141 14.82 -20.92 4.28
C GLU A 141 16.36 -20.84 4.26
N GLU A 142 16.95 -20.19 3.25
CA GLU A 142 18.39 -19.94 3.15
C GLU A 142 18.90 -19.09 4.32
N ALA A 143 18.16 -18.05 4.70
CA ALA A 143 18.47 -17.23 5.87
C ALA A 143 18.32 -17.99 7.19
N GLY A 144 17.50 -19.04 7.20
CA GLY A 144 17.23 -19.89 8.36
C GLY A 144 16.10 -19.38 9.26
N LEU A 145 15.23 -18.50 8.76
CA LEU A 145 14.05 -18.03 9.50
C LEU A 145 12.82 -18.91 9.21
N ARG A 146 11.83 -18.83 10.09
CA ARG A 146 10.48 -19.40 9.86
C ARG A 146 9.60 -18.34 9.19
N GLY A 147 8.82 -18.73 8.19
CA GLY A 147 7.94 -17.82 7.46
C GLY A 147 6.55 -18.40 7.27
N VAL A 148 5.51 -17.64 7.59
CA VAL A 148 4.17 -17.82 7.04
C VAL A 148 4.10 -17.00 5.76
N CYS A 149 4.32 -17.63 4.62
CA CYS A 149 4.53 -16.95 3.35
C CYS A 149 3.23 -16.97 2.53
N GLY A 150 2.67 -15.81 2.20
CA GLY A 150 1.35 -15.65 1.61
C GLY A 150 1.39 -15.16 0.16
N GLN A 151 1.10 -16.03 -0.80
CA GLN A 151 1.03 -15.63 -2.21
C GLN A 151 -0.11 -14.65 -2.45
N SER A 152 0.22 -13.43 -2.89
CA SER A 152 -0.75 -12.36 -3.11
C SER A 152 -1.70 -12.63 -4.27
N VAL A 153 -2.98 -12.29 -4.09
CA VAL A 153 -4.04 -12.37 -5.12
C VAL A 153 -4.87 -11.10 -5.15
N MET A 154 -5.15 -10.57 -6.36
CA MET A 154 -5.91 -9.33 -6.56
C MET A 154 -6.58 -9.28 -7.95
N LYS A 155 -7.49 -8.32 -8.16
CA LYS A 155 -8.29 -8.20 -9.40
C LYS A 155 -7.55 -7.58 -10.59
N PHE A 156 -6.39 -6.97 -10.38
CA PHE A 156 -5.58 -6.33 -11.41
C PHE A 156 -4.25 -7.09 -11.59
N PRO A 157 -3.55 -6.92 -12.73
CA PRO A 157 -2.27 -7.58 -12.96
C PRO A 157 -1.25 -7.26 -11.86
N ALA A 158 -0.60 -8.30 -11.34
CA ALA A 158 0.49 -8.27 -10.38
C ALA A 158 1.84 -8.48 -11.09
N PRO A 159 2.98 -8.18 -10.44
CA PRO A 159 4.31 -8.42 -11.01
C PRO A 159 4.56 -9.87 -11.48
N ASP A 160 3.99 -10.86 -10.80
CA ASP A 160 4.19 -12.29 -11.06
C ASP A 160 3.02 -12.97 -11.81
N ALA A 161 1.86 -12.32 -11.89
CA ALA A 161 0.66 -12.87 -12.51
C ALA A 161 -0.15 -11.81 -13.28
N LYS A 162 -0.58 -12.12 -14.51
CA LYS A 162 -1.32 -11.18 -15.36
C LYS A 162 -2.82 -11.15 -15.08
N SER A 163 -3.32 -12.17 -14.38
CA SER A 163 -4.73 -12.37 -14.07
C SER A 163 -4.91 -12.99 -12.68
N PHE A 164 -6.13 -12.93 -12.15
CA PHE A 164 -6.42 -13.55 -10.86
C PHE A 164 -6.36 -15.08 -10.97
N GLU A 165 -6.72 -15.67 -12.11
CA GLU A 165 -6.67 -17.11 -12.35
C GLU A 165 -5.23 -17.63 -12.31
N GLU A 166 -4.30 -16.91 -12.95
CA GLU A 166 -2.87 -17.19 -12.85
C GLU A 166 -2.37 -17.08 -11.40
N SER A 167 -2.76 -16.02 -10.69
CA SER A 167 -2.40 -15.82 -9.27
C SER A 167 -2.90 -16.97 -8.38
N MET A 168 -4.13 -17.43 -8.61
CA MET A 168 -4.73 -18.56 -7.88
C MET A 168 -4.05 -19.89 -8.20
N ALA A 169 -3.64 -20.11 -9.45
CA ALA A 169 -2.87 -21.29 -9.83
C ALA A 169 -1.49 -21.28 -9.16
N MET A 170 -0.79 -20.13 -9.17
CA MET A 170 0.48 -19.96 -8.47
C MET A 170 0.35 -20.19 -6.96
N ALA A 171 -0.68 -19.66 -6.32
CA ALA A 171 -0.93 -19.89 -4.90
C ALA A 171 -1.12 -21.38 -4.58
N ARG A 172 -1.88 -22.11 -5.41
CA ARG A 172 -2.05 -23.56 -5.27
C ARG A 172 -0.72 -24.31 -5.41
N ASP A 173 0.05 -24.02 -6.45
CA ASP A 173 1.33 -24.68 -6.71
C ASP A 173 2.35 -24.41 -5.60
N PHE A 174 2.38 -23.16 -5.10
CA PHE A 174 3.17 -22.76 -3.95
C PHE A 174 2.78 -23.53 -2.69
N ILE A 175 1.49 -23.62 -2.37
CA ILE A 175 0.99 -24.40 -1.23
C ILE A 175 1.41 -25.86 -1.34
N ILE A 176 1.20 -26.50 -2.50
CA ILE A 176 1.57 -27.91 -2.72
C ILE A 176 3.07 -28.13 -2.50
N LYS A 177 3.90 -27.20 -2.97
CA LYS A 177 5.36 -27.32 -2.87
C LYS A 177 5.89 -27.21 -1.44
N TRP A 178 5.33 -26.30 -0.63
CA TRP A 178 5.92 -25.91 0.65
C TRP A 178 5.21 -26.46 1.89
N LYS A 179 4.04 -27.10 1.74
CA LYS A 179 3.19 -27.52 2.88
C LYS A 179 3.89 -28.39 3.93
N ASP A 180 4.84 -29.23 3.52
CA ASP A 180 5.56 -30.16 4.41
C ASP A 180 6.97 -29.66 4.80
N ASN A 181 7.27 -28.37 4.61
CA ASN A 181 8.56 -27.79 4.96
C ASN A 181 8.70 -27.51 6.47
N ASP A 182 9.92 -27.60 7.01
CA ASP A 182 10.20 -27.40 8.44
C ASP A 182 10.19 -25.93 8.88
N LEU A 183 10.40 -24.99 7.95
CA LEU A 183 10.52 -23.54 8.20
C LEU A 183 9.42 -22.73 7.51
N ILE A 184 8.91 -23.17 6.36
CA ILE A 184 7.91 -22.44 5.58
C ILE A 184 6.52 -23.02 5.82
N VAL A 185 5.59 -22.16 6.22
CA VAL A 185 4.15 -22.44 6.25
C VAL A 185 3.53 -21.67 5.09
N PRO A 186 3.12 -22.33 3.99
CA PRO A 186 2.52 -21.62 2.88
C PRO A 186 1.12 -21.11 3.25
N ALA A 187 0.76 -19.96 2.71
CA ALA A 187 -0.54 -19.32 2.85
C ALA A 187 -0.99 -18.74 1.50
N ILE A 188 -2.29 -18.39 1.41
CA ILE A 188 -2.83 -17.57 0.32
C ILE A 188 -3.18 -16.19 0.86
N ALA A 189 -2.91 -15.14 0.09
CA ALA A 189 -3.06 -13.78 0.57
C ALA A 189 -3.90 -12.89 -0.37
N PRO A 190 -5.25 -12.97 -0.35
CA PRO A 190 -6.06 -12.00 -1.06
C PRO A 190 -5.79 -10.60 -0.48
N HIS A 191 -5.45 -9.63 -1.33
CA HIS A 191 -4.86 -8.37 -0.87
C HIS A 191 -5.69 -7.61 0.19
N ALA A 192 -6.85 -7.09 -0.21
CA ALA A 192 -7.74 -6.32 0.65
C ALA A 192 -9.16 -6.30 0.04
N PRO A 193 -10.21 -5.90 0.81
CA PRO A 193 -11.59 -5.85 0.32
C PRO A 193 -11.77 -4.98 -0.94
N TYR A 194 -11.03 -3.87 -1.05
CA TYR A 194 -11.16 -2.94 -2.19
C TYR A 194 -10.39 -3.39 -3.46
N THR A 195 -9.48 -4.35 -3.34
CA THR A 195 -8.71 -4.91 -4.47
C THR A 195 -9.15 -6.31 -4.88
N CYS A 196 -10.02 -6.96 -4.10
CA CYS A 196 -10.52 -8.31 -4.35
C CYS A 196 -12.03 -8.33 -4.56
N THR A 197 -12.48 -8.99 -5.63
CA THR A 197 -13.91 -9.22 -5.86
C THR A 197 -14.45 -10.30 -4.92
N ALA A 198 -15.77 -10.37 -4.76
CA ALA A 198 -16.43 -11.45 -4.01
C ALA A 198 -16.02 -12.86 -4.48
N GLU A 199 -15.76 -13.03 -5.78
CA GLU A 199 -15.27 -14.28 -6.35
C GLU A 199 -13.85 -14.62 -5.89
N ILE A 200 -12.93 -13.64 -5.94
CA ILE A 200 -11.55 -13.80 -5.46
C ILE A 200 -11.56 -14.17 -3.98
N LEU A 201 -12.30 -13.43 -3.14
CA LEU A 201 -12.37 -13.68 -1.69
C LEU A 201 -12.87 -15.10 -1.40
N GLY A 202 -13.97 -15.51 -2.03
CA GLY A 202 -14.52 -16.85 -1.85
C GLY A 202 -13.60 -17.95 -2.39
N ALA A 203 -12.89 -17.71 -3.50
CA ALA A 203 -11.96 -18.67 -4.08
C ALA A 203 -10.72 -18.86 -3.20
N SER A 204 -10.15 -17.77 -2.67
CA SER A 204 -9.03 -17.83 -1.73
C SER A 204 -9.39 -18.57 -0.45
N ALA A 205 -10.57 -18.29 0.13
CA ALA A 205 -11.06 -18.99 1.30
C ALA A 205 -11.21 -20.51 1.06
N ARG A 206 -11.81 -20.90 -0.08
CA ARG A 206 -11.94 -22.32 -0.45
C ARG A 206 -10.58 -23.00 -0.61
N LEU A 207 -9.61 -22.34 -1.23
CA LEU A 207 -8.26 -22.91 -1.38
C LEU A 207 -7.57 -23.09 -0.03
N ALA A 208 -7.66 -22.09 0.86
CA ALA A 208 -7.11 -22.16 2.20
C ALA A 208 -7.71 -23.33 3.00
N VAL A 209 -9.04 -23.49 2.94
CA VAL A 209 -9.75 -24.61 3.58
C VAL A 209 -9.38 -25.97 2.97
N GLU A 210 -9.27 -26.06 1.63
CA GLU A 210 -8.91 -27.29 0.92
C GLU A 210 -7.56 -27.84 1.40
N PHE A 211 -6.57 -26.96 1.60
CA PHE A 211 -5.23 -27.35 2.02
C PHE A 211 -4.97 -27.20 3.52
N ASP A 212 -5.94 -26.72 4.30
CA ASP A 212 -5.81 -26.43 5.74
C ASP A 212 -4.68 -25.43 6.10
N VAL A 213 -4.47 -24.44 5.22
CA VAL A 213 -3.42 -23.42 5.35
C VAL A 213 -3.98 -22.06 5.80
N PRO A 214 -3.13 -21.16 6.35
CA PRO A 214 -3.55 -19.80 6.68
C PRO A 214 -4.00 -18.99 5.45
N LEU A 215 -4.84 -18.00 5.71
CA LEU A 215 -5.21 -16.95 4.75
C LEU A 215 -4.84 -15.58 5.35
N HIS A 216 -4.01 -14.80 4.65
CA HIS A 216 -3.50 -13.51 5.15
C HIS A 216 -4.10 -12.34 4.35
N THR A 217 -4.67 -11.33 5.01
CA THR A 217 -5.29 -10.19 4.30
C THR A 217 -5.32 -8.91 5.14
N HIS A 218 -5.35 -7.75 4.50
CA HIS A 218 -5.54 -6.46 5.17
C HIS A 218 -7.03 -6.18 5.35
N LEU A 219 -7.46 -5.84 6.58
CA LEU A 219 -8.87 -5.53 6.86
C LEU A 219 -9.01 -4.26 7.71
N SER A 220 -9.93 -3.39 7.30
CA SER A 220 -10.34 -2.21 8.08
C SER A 220 -9.15 -1.33 8.50
N GLU A 221 -8.20 -1.11 7.58
CA GLU A 221 -6.99 -0.36 7.84
C GLU A 221 -7.30 1.13 7.97
N THR A 222 -8.11 1.68 7.06
CA THR A 222 -8.40 3.12 7.01
C THR A 222 -9.89 3.41 7.15
N ALA A 223 -10.23 4.59 7.69
CA ALA A 223 -11.61 5.04 7.75
C ALA A 223 -12.24 5.12 6.35
N GLY A 224 -11.46 5.55 5.35
CA GLY A 224 -11.89 5.63 3.96
C GLY A 224 -12.24 4.27 3.35
N GLU A 225 -11.49 3.21 3.67
CA GLU A 225 -11.86 1.83 3.29
C GLU A 225 -13.24 1.46 3.85
N VAL A 226 -13.44 1.65 5.16
CA VAL A 226 -14.69 1.27 5.83
C VAL A 226 -15.88 2.05 5.27
N GLU A 227 -15.71 3.35 5.02
CA GLU A 227 -16.74 4.19 4.40
C GLU A 227 -17.05 3.75 2.96
N ASN A 228 -16.03 3.46 2.15
CA ASN A 228 -16.21 3.01 0.77
C ASN A 228 -16.96 1.68 0.70
N VAL A 229 -16.57 0.68 1.51
CA VAL A 229 -17.26 -0.61 1.55
C VAL A 229 -18.71 -0.46 2.01
N ARG A 230 -18.98 0.42 2.99
CA ARG A 230 -20.35 0.74 3.41
C ARG A 230 -21.17 1.38 2.29
N ASN A 231 -20.58 2.32 1.54
CA ASN A 231 -21.26 3.00 0.44
C ASN A 231 -21.54 2.05 -0.74
N GLU A 232 -20.60 1.17 -1.08
CA GLU A 232 -20.70 0.26 -2.22
C GLU A 232 -21.56 -0.98 -1.94
N HIS A 233 -21.53 -1.49 -0.71
CA HIS A 233 -22.13 -2.79 -0.36
C HIS A 233 -23.19 -2.71 0.75
N GLY A 234 -23.39 -1.55 1.37
CA GLY A 234 -24.39 -1.33 2.41
C GLY A 234 -24.05 -2.00 3.75
N MET A 235 -22.81 -2.42 3.97
CA MET A 235 -22.37 -3.11 5.19
C MET A 235 -20.91 -2.80 5.55
N PRO A 236 -20.50 -2.97 6.83
CA PRO A 236 -19.11 -2.82 7.23
C PRO A 236 -18.20 -3.92 6.65
N VAL A 237 -16.89 -3.73 6.76
CA VAL A 237 -15.87 -4.63 6.18
C VAL A 237 -15.96 -6.04 6.74
N ILE A 238 -15.96 -6.22 8.06
CA ILE A 238 -15.96 -7.58 8.64
C ILE A 238 -17.24 -8.36 8.28
N PRO A 239 -18.46 -7.80 8.37
CA PRO A 239 -19.67 -8.44 7.87
C PRO A 239 -19.63 -8.77 6.36
N TYR A 240 -19.01 -7.91 5.53
CA TYR A 240 -18.81 -8.18 4.11
C TYR A 240 -17.90 -9.40 3.88
N MET A 241 -16.76 -9.47 4.57
CA MET A 241 -15.85 -10.61 4.46
C MET A 241 -16.51 -11.92 4.93
N LYS A 242 -17.30 -11.85 6.01
CA LYS A 242 -18.09 -12.98 6.51
C LYS A 242 -19.11 -13.47 5.48
N LYS A 243 -19.84 -12.56 4.81
CA LYS A 243 -20.81 -12.90 3.76
C LYS A 243 -20.18 -13.68 2.61
N HIS A 244 -18.88 -13.50 2.38
CA HIS A 244 -18.10 -14.17 1.35
C HIS A 244 -17.28 -15.35 1.87
N ASN A 245 -17.61 -15.86 3.07
CA ASN A 245 -17.04 -17.05 3.68
C ASN A 245 -15.52 -16.97 3.93
N LEU A 246 -14.94 -15.77 4.00
CA LEU A 246 -13.50 -15.62 4.21
C LEU A 246 -13.06 -16.27 5.53
N PHE A 247 -13.84 -16.07 6.58
CA PHE A 247 -13.54 -16.55 7.94
C PHE A 247 -13.79 -18.04 8.16
N ASP A 248 -14.20 -18.79 7.12
CA ASP A 248 -14.20 -20.25 7.18
C ASP A 248 -12.76 -20.81 7.14
N ALA A 249 -11.80 -20.01 6.69
CA ALA A 249 -10.36 -20.31 6.71
C ALA A 249 -9.69 -19.84 8.01
N LYS A 250 -8.44 -20.28 8.23
CA LYS A 250 -7.56 -19.79 9.30
C LYS A 250 -7.04 -18.38 8.95
N VAL A 251 -7.86 -17.36 9.20
CA VAL A 251 -7.55 -15.98 8.79
C VAL A 251 -6.55 -15.30 9.72
N ILE A 252 -5.61 -14.58 9.10
CA ILE A 252 -4.72 -13.58 9.69
C ILE A 252 -5.14 -12.22 9.09
N ALA A 253 -5.66 -11.33 9.93
CA ALA A 253 -6.15 -10.02 9.55
C ALA A 253 -5.17 -8.92 9.98
N ALA A 254 -4.50 -8.30 9.02
CA ALA A 254 -3.59 -7.18 9.27
C ALA A 254 -4.37 -5.89 9.57
N HIS A 255 -3.78 -5.03 10.41
CA HIS A 255 -4.26 -3.73 10.86
C HIS A 255 -5.47 -3.76 11.80
N CYS A 256 -6.68 -4.02 11.29
CA CYS A 256 -7.93 -3.98 12.04
C CYS A 256 -8.11 -2.66 12.85
N VAL A 257 -7.78 -1.52 12.25
CA VAL A 257 -7.79 -0.22 12.93
C VAL A 257 -9.21 0.27 13.19
N HIS A 258 -10.07 0.16 12.18
CA HIS A 258 -11.45 0.68 12.21
C HIS A 258 -12.46 -0.45 12.30
N ILE A 259 -12.55 -1.06 13.48
CA ILE A 259 -13.57 -2.09 13.78
C ILE A 259 -14.32 -1.78 15.06
N ASP A 260 -15.61 -2.12 15.09
CA ASP A 260 -16.44 -2.04 16.30
C ASP A 260 -16.42 -3.33 17.14
N GLU A 261 -17.07 -3.31 18.31
CA GLU A 261 -17.13 -4.47 19.19
C GLU A 261 -17.87 -5.68 18.57
N GLY A 262 -18.89 -5.45 17.75
CA GLY A 262 -19.59 -6.53 17.06
C GLY A 262 -18.71 -7.21 16.01
N GLU A 263 -17.89 -6.43 15.32
CA GLU A 263 -16.86 -6.90 14.40
C GLU A 263 -15.77 -7.68 15.15
N ILE A 264 -15.26 -7.16 16.28
CA ILE A 264 -14.28 -7.88 17.13
C ILE A 264 -14.84 -9.22 17.60
N ARG A 265 -16.09 -9.27 18.06
CA ARG A 265 -16.75 -10.52 18.48
C ARG A 265 -16.91 -11.50 17.32
N THR A 266 -17.13 -10.99 16.11
CA THR A 266 -17.17 -11.83 14.91
C THR A 266 -15.80 -12.45 14.66
N LEU A 267 -14.72 -11.67 14.67
CA LEU A 267 -13.35 -12.17 14.51
C LEU A 267 -12.99 -13.19 15.60
N GLN A 268 -13.37 -12.94 16.85
CA GLN A 268 -13.19 -13.89 17.95
C GLN A 268 -13.91 -15.22 17.71
N HIS A 269 -15.17 -15.17 17.26
CA HIS A 269 -15.99 -16.36 17.01
C HIS A 269 -15.37 -17.27 15.95
N TYR A 270 -14.74 -16.70 14.93
CA TYR A 270 -14.05 -17.43 13.86
C TYR A 270 -12.58 -17.70 14.16
N HIS A 271 -12.10 -17.42 15.38
CA HIS A 271 -10.70 -17.60 15.76
C HIS A 271 -9.72 -16.86 14.82
N THR A 272 -10.12 -15.72 14.26
CA THR A 272 -9.25 -14.92 13.40
C THR A 272 -8.11 -14.32 14.23
N GLY A 273 -6.88 -14.47 13.76
CA GLY A 273 -5.73 -13.77 14.31
C GLY A 273 -5.64 -12.35 13.76
N ILE A 274 -5.19 -11.40 14.58
CA ILE A 274 -4.95 -10.02 14.16
C ILE A 274 -3.46 -9.71 14.21
N ALA A 275 -2.94 -9.04 13.19
CA ALA A 275 -1.60 -8.44 13.21
C ALA A 275 -1.72 -6.92 13.40
N HIS A 276 -1.35 -6.42 14.59
CA HIS A 276 -1.34 -4.99 14.89
C HIS A 276 -0.03 -4.35 14.43
N ASN A 277 -0.12 -3.37 13.52
CA ASN A 277 1.04 -2.72 12.89
C ASN A 277 1.18 -1.25 13.34
N PRO A 278 1.66 -0.96 14.57
CA PRO A 278 1.54 0.37 15.16
C PRO A 278 2.28 1.46 14.38
N SER A 279 3.54 1.25 13.96
CA SER A 279 4.30 2.29 13.23
C SER A 279 3.66 2.62 11.89
N SER A 280 3.29 1.61 11.11
CA SER A 280 2.60 1.80 9.82
C SER A 280 1.28 2.56 9.98
N ASN A 281 0.46 2.15 10.95
CA ASN A 281 -0.82 2.82 11.21
C ASN A 281 -0.65 4.28 11.63
N MET A 282 0.43 4.60 12.36
CA MET A 282 0.78 5.98 12.71
C MET A 282 1.31 6.76 11.51
N LYS A 283 2.26 6.19 10.75
CA LYS A 283 2.97 6.84 9.64
C LYS A 283 2.03 7.17 8.48
N LEU A 284 1.12 6.25 8.15
CA LEU A 284 0.10 6.45 7.10
C LEU A 284 -1.13 7.23 7.58
N ALA A 285 -1.15 7.60 8.87
CA ALA A 285 -2.32 8.20 9.54
C ALA A 285 -3.59 7.37 9.38
N SER A 286 -3.45 6.04 9.33
CA SER A 286 -4.56 5.09 9.25
C SER A 286 -5.42 5.15 10.51
N GLY A 287 -4.81 5.25 11.70
CA GLY A 287 -5.50 5.44 12.98
C GLY A 287 -4.88 4.64 14.12
N ILE A 288 -5.63 4.44 15.22
CA ILE A 288 -5.18 3.64 16.37
C ILE A 288 -6.13 2.46 16.55
N ALA A 289 -5.62 1.25 16.35
CA ALA A 289 -6.41 0.03 16.53
C ALA A 289 -6.83 -0.18 17.99
N PRO A 290 -8.05 -0.67 18.28
CA PRO A 290 -8.56 -0.86 19.64
C PRO A 290 -8.02 -2.14 20.30
N VAL A 291 -6.69 -2.30 20.32
CA VAL A 291 -5.97 -3.52 20.76
C VAL A 291 -6.35 -3.95 22.17
N LYS A 292 -6.49 -3.00 23.12
CA LYS A 292 -6.95 -3.31 24.48
C LYS A 292 -8.30 -4.05 24.44
N ARG A 293 -9.24 -3.55 23.64
CA ARG A 293 -10.58 -4.13 23.53
C ARG A 293 -10.57 -5.49 22.82
N MET A 294 -9.75 -5.63 21.78
CA MET A 294 -9.57 -6.91 21.07
C MET A 294 -9.11 -8.01 22.04
N ILE A 295 -8.10 -7.73 22.86
CA ILE A 295 -7.56 -8.69 23.83
C ILE A 295 -8.57 -8.98 24.94
N GLU A 296 -9.25 -7.96 25.49
CA GLU A 296 -10.31 -8.16 26.49
C GLU A 296 -11.46 -9.06 25.99
N LEU A 297 -11.75 -9.00 24.70
CA LEU A 297 -12.76 -9.84 24.06
C LEU A 297 -12.22 -11.21 23.63
N GLY A 298 -10.93 -11.49 23.85
CA GLY A 298 -10.33 -12.80 23.63
C GLY A 298 -9.83 -13.05 22.21
N VAL A 299 -9.71 -12.02 21.36
CA VAL A 299 -9.04 -12.15 20.06
C VAL A 299 -7.54 -12.30 20.25
N LYS A 300 -6.91 -13.13 19.42
CA LYS A 300 -5.46 -13.30 19.40
C LYS A 300 -4.83 -12.19 18.57
N VAL A 301 -4.02 -11.35 19.20
CA VAL A 301 -3.42 -10.18 18.56
C VAL A 301 -1.89 -10.30 18.61
N GLY A 302 -1.28 -10.50 17.46
CA GLY A 302 0.16 -10.36 17.25
C GLY A 302 0.56 -8.91 16.96
N ILE A 303 1.87 -8.67 16.88
CA ILE A 303 2.44 -7.37 16.49
C ILE A 303 3.18 -7.58 15.17
N GLY A 304 2.94 -6.72 14.18
CA GLY A 304 3.61 -6.72 12.90
C GLY A 304 4.32 -5.39 12.63
N THR A 305 5.28 -5.40 11.72
CA THR A 305 6.00 -4.18 11.31
C THR A 305 5.38 -3.53 10.08
N ASP A 306 4.59 -4.28 9.29
CA ASP A 306 4.30 -3.96 7.89
C ASP A 306 5.62 -3.92 7.06
N GLY A 307 5.56 -3.45 5.81
CA GLY A 307 6.70 -3.26 4.92
C GLY A 307 7.58 -2.06 5.30
N PRO A 308 8.90 -2.12 5.06
CA PRO A 308 9.82 -1.01 5.36
C PRO A 308 9.60 0.28 4.54
N ALA A 309 8.63 0.31 3.63
CA ALA A 309 8.25 1.51 2.91
C ALA A 309 7.14 2.32 3.64
N SER A 310 6.48 1.73 4.64
CA SER A 310 5.44 2.35 5.48
C SER A 310 5.76 2.31 6.97
N ASN A 311 6.93 1.81 7.39
CA ASN A 311 7.37 1.76 8.80
C ASN A 311 8.37 2.87 9.21
N ASN A 312 9.68 2.80 8.95
CA ASN A 312 10.39 2.17 7.83
C ASN A 312 11.49 1.16 8.26
N ASP A 313 11.37 0.49 9.40
CA ASP A 313 12.25 -0.62 9.80
C ASP A 313 11.50 -1.94 10.12
N LEU A 314 12.26 -2.97 10.48
CA LEU A 314 11.76 -4.27 10.92
C LEU A 314 12.14 -4.54 12.39
N ASP A 315 12.18 -3.50 13.24
CA ASP A 315 12.51 -3.58 14.66
C ASP A 315 11.28 -3.87 15.53
N MET A 316 11.14 -5.12 15.96
CA MET A 316 10.05 -5.54 16.84
C MET A 316 10.14 -4.93 18.26
N PHE A 317 11.29 -4.46 18.74
CA PHE A 317 11.37 -3.75 20.03
C PHE A 317 10.68 -2.38 19.96
N GLU A 318 10.81 -1.69 18.82
CA GLU A 318 10.09 -0.44 18.58
C GLU A 318 8.58 -0.70 18.45
N GLU A 319 8.17 -1.68 17.64
CA GLU A 319 6.75 -2.02 17.49
C GLU A 319 6.10 -2.44 18.83
N MET A 320 6.79 -3.25 19.64
CA MET A 320 6.31 -3.63 20.98
C MET A 320 6.10 -2.40 21.88
N ARG A 321 7.07 -1.48 21.91
CA ARG A 321 7.00 -0.26 22.71
C ARG A 321 5.83 0.62 22.25
N LEU A 322 5.69 0.81 20.94
CA LEU A 322 4.63 1.63 20.35
C LEU A 322 3.25 1.02 20.59
N ALA A 323 3.07 -0.29 20.38
CA ALA A 323 1.82 -0.99 20.71
C ALA A 323 1.41 -0.73 22.17
N SER A 324 2.36 -0.87 23.10
CA SER A 324 2.13 -0.65 24.53
C SER A 324 1.75 0.79 24.87
N PHE A 325 2.37 1.79 24.25
CA PHE A 325 2.10 3.20 24.51
C PHE A 325 0.83 3.69 23.83
N LEU A 326 0.58 3.27 22.59
CA LEU A 326 -0.65 3.58 21.85
C LEU A 326 -1.89 3.06 22.57
N ALA A 327 -1.85 1.84 23.11
CA ALA A 327 -2.95 1.29 23.89
C ALA A 327 -3.26 2.13 25.14
N LYS A 328 -2.23 2.70 25.80
CA LYS A 328 -2.40 3.56 26.99
C LYS A 328 -3.00 4.92 26.64
N VAL A 329 -2.44 5.59 25.64
CA VAL A 329 -2.91 6.94 25.26
C VAL A 329 -4.31 6.91 24.65
N SER A 330 -4.61 5.92 23.80
CA SER A 330 -5.93 5.79 23.18
C SER A 330 -7.04 5.45 24.16
N SER A 331 -6.73 4.67 25.21
CA SER A 331 -7.71 4.31 26.23
C SER A 331 -7.77 5.28 27.42
N GLY A 332 -6.83 6.23 27.53
CA GLY A 332 -6.68 7.10 28.70
C GLY A 332 -6.30 6.35 29.99
N ASP A 333 -5.81 5.11 29.88
CA ASP A 333 -5.54 4.21 31.00
C ASP A 333 -4.06 3.77 30.98
N PRO A 334 -3.24 4.20 31.95
CA PRO A 334 -1.82 3.85 31.99
C PRO A 334 -1.57 2.36 32.26
N THR A 335 -2.59 1.61 32.69
CA THR A 335 -2.51 0.16 32.93
C THR A 335 -2.84 -0.67 31.68
N ALA A 336 -3.31 -0.04 30.61
CA ALA A 336 -3.61 -0.71 29.35
C ALA A 336 -2.35 -1.33 28.75
N LEU A 337 -2.48 -2.60 28.32
CA LEU A 337 -1.45 -3.40 27.67
C LEU A 337 -0.07 -3.32 28.39
N PRO A 338 0.07 -3.93 29.59
CA PRO A 338 1.32 -3.93 30.34
C PRO A 338 2.39 -4.77 29.65
N ALA A 339 3.66 -4.56 30.01
CA ALA A 339 4.83 -5.14 29.34
C ALA A 339 4.77 -6.67 29.13
N ARG A 340 4.31 -7.43 30.13
CA ARG A 340 4.17 -8.89 30.01
C ARG A 340 3.16 -9.28 28.92
N SER A 341 2.04 -8.56 28.82
CA SER A 341 1.04 -8.76 27.77
C SER A 341 1.56 -8.31 26.41
N THR A 342 2.32 -7.22 26.33
CA THR A 342 2.99 -6.80 25.09
C THR A 342 3.97 -7.87 24.59
N LEU A 343 4.82 -8.42 25.47
CA LEU A 343 5.74 -9.49 25.10
C LEU A 343 4.99 -10.76 24.67
N LEU A 344 3.86 -11.04 25.30
CA LEU A 344 2.98 -12.15 24.91
C LEU A 344 2.47 -11.98 23.47
N MET A 345 2.05 -10.76 23.07
CA MET A 345 1.65 -10.46 21.68
C MET A 345 2.78 -10.70 20.67
N ALA A 346 4.02 -10.38 21.03
CA ALA A 346 5.18 -10.58 20.15
C ALA A 346 5.77 -12.02 20.21
N THR A 347 5.21 -12.92 21.01
CA THR A 347 5.68 -14.30 21.17
C THR A 347 4.51 -15.28 21.05
N ARG A 348 4.02 -15.86 22.15
CA ARG A 348 2.99 -16.93 22.11
C ARG A 348 1.69 -16.46 21.45
N MET A 349 1.16 -15.30 21.80
CA MET A 349 -0.09 -14.80 21.20
C MET A 349 0.12 -14.41 19.73
N GLY A 350 1.33 -13.99 19.32
CA GLY A 350 1.68 -13.82 17.92
C GLY A 350 1.65 -15.15 17.16
N ALA A 351 2.22 -16.21 17.74
CA ALA A 351 2.14 -17.56 17.17
C ALA A 351 0.69 -18.06 17.07
N GLU A 352 -0.13 -17.77 18.08
CA GLU A 352 -1.57 -18.09 18.09
C GLU A 352 -2.31 -17.31 17.00
N ALA A 353 -1.99 -16.02 16.79
CA ALA A 353 -2.57 -15.21 15.73
C ALA A 353 -2.17 -15.69 14.32
N LEU A 354 -0.97 -16.26 14.17
CA LEU A 354 -0.49 -16.84 12.93
C LEU A 354 -0.86 -18.32 12.73
N HIS A 355 -1.57 -18.94 13.67
CA HIS A 355 -1.94 -20.37 13.66
C HIS A 355 -0.74 -21.34 13.65
N ILE A 356 0.39 -20.93 14.24
CA ILE A 356 1.65 -21.71 14.34
C ILE A 356 2.09 -21.94 15.80
N ASP A 357 1.22 -21.69 16.77
CA ASP A 357 1.50 -21.82 18.20
C ASP A 357 1.89 -23.24 18.62
N HIS A 358 1.43 -24.26 17.90
CA HIS A 358 1.87 -25.64 18.10
C HIS A 358 3.36 -25.86 17.80
N LEU A 359 4.00 -24.99 17.00
CA LEU A 359 5.42 -25.07 16.65
C LEU A 359 6.29 -24.20 17.57
N THR A 360 5.86 -22.97 17.87
CA THR A 360 6.75 -21.93 18.43
C THR A 360 6.02 -20.97 19.38
N GLY A 361 6.67 -19.85 19.75
CA GLY A 361 6.11 -18.76 20.56
C GLY A 361 6.21 -18.96 22.08
N SER A 362 6.56 -20.15 22.56
CA SER A 362 6.87 -20.39 23.99
C SER A 362 8.02 -21.41 24.12
N LEU A 363 8.80 -21.29 25.20
CA LEU A 363 9.81 -22.28 25.57
C LEU A 363 9.13 -23.41 26.33
N THR A 364 8.53 -24.33 25.59
CA THR A 364 7.80 -25.48 26.15
C THR A 364 8.38 -26.77 25.55
N PRO A 365 8.61 -27.83 26.35
CA PRO A 365 9.10 -29.09 25.82
C PRO A 365 8.25 -29.60 24.65
N GLY A 366 8.90 -30.03 23.57
CA GLY A 366 8.27 -30.48 22.33
C GLY A 366 8.12 -29.40 21.25
N LYS A 367 8.10 -28.11 21.61
CA LYS A 367 8.14 -27.01 20.62
C LYS A 367 9.51 -26.86 19.98
N ARG A 368 9.55 -26.19 18.82
CA ARG A 368 10.80 -25.87 18.12
C ARG A 368 11.67 -24.94 18.96
N ALA A 369 12.97 -25.14 18.87
CA ALA A 369 13.97 -24.32 19.54
C ALA A 369 14.16 -23.00 18.78
N ASP A 370 13.15 -22.14 18.85
CA ASP A 370 13.11 -20.78 18.30
C ASP A 370 13.25 -19.78 19.47
N MET A 371 14.46 -19.29 19.72
CA MET A 371 14.78 -18.54 20.94
C MET A 371 15.86 -17.48 20.73
N VAL A 372 15.87 -16.49 21.62
CA VAL A 372 16.82 -15.37 21.59
C VAL A 372 17.45 -15.11 22.95
N LEU A 373 18.69 -14.61 22.93
CA LEU A 373 19.37 -14.07 24.11
C LEU A 373 19.39 -12.54 24.04
N VAL A 374 18.85 -11.89 25.07
CA VAL A 374 18.78 -10.43 25.21
C VAL A 374 19.61 -9.99 26.40
N ASP A 375 20.56 -9.09 26.17
CA ASP A 375 21.42 -8.52 27.21
C ASP A 375 20.80 -7.26 27.82
N LEU A 376 20.38 -7.34 29.09
CA LEU A 376 19.83 -6.19 29.83
C LEU A 376 20.87 -5.47 30.70
N SER A 377 22.16 -5.81 30.58
CA SER A 377 23.26 -5.14 31.26
C SER A 377 23.79 -3.83 30.63
N PRO A 378 23.48 -3.46 29.37
CA PRO A 378 23.91 -2.17 28.81
C PRO A 378 23.46 -0.96 29.64
N LEU A 379 24.19 0.16 29.47
CA LEU A 379 23.99 1.39 30.24
C LEU A 379 22.55 1.91 30.17
N HIS A 380 21.90 1.86 29.00
CA HIS A 380 20.53 2.37 28.82
C HIS A 380 19.46 1.52 29.49
N ASN A 381 19.78 0.30 29.93
CA ASN A 381 18.85 -0.63 30.58
C ASN A 381 19.21 -0.91 32.05
N SER A 382 20.24 -0.26 32.58
CA SER A 382 20.68 -0.43 33.97
C SER A 382 20.16 0.67 34.92
N PRO A 383 19.90 0.39 36.22
CA PRO A 383 20.10 -0.87 36.94
C PRO A 383 18.89 -1.83 36.84
N ARG A 384 19.07 -3.05 37.38
CA ARG A 384 18.02 -4.07 37.51
C ARG A 384 17.37 -4.07 38.89
N PHE A 385 16.06 -4.33 38.94
CA PHE A 385 15.31 -4.50 40.18
C PHE A 385 14.63 -5.87 40.21
N GLU A 386 14.67 -6.55 41.35
CA GLU A 386 14.15 -7.93 41.50
C GLU A 386 12.87 -8.02 42.35
N ARG A 387 12.41 -6.91 42.94
CA ARG A 387 11.24 -6.88 43.82
C ARG A 387 9.96 -7.35 43.12
N ASP A 388 9.76 -6.96 41.87
CA ASP A 388 8.57 -7.27 41.09
C ASP A 388 8.93 -8.26 39.98
N PRO A 389 8.27 -9.43 39.89
CA PRO A 389 8.55 -10.41 38.83
C PRO A 389 8.29 -9.86 37.42
N ASN A 390 7.56 -8.75 37.28
CA ASN A 390 7.32 -8.10 36.00
C ASN A 390 8.46 -7.18 35.53
N ASN A 391 9.48 -6.92 36.37
CA ASN A 391 10.54 -5.96 36.05
C ASN A 391 11.35 -6.35 34.80
N THR A 392 11.63 -7.63 34.60
CA THR A 392 12.36 -8.10 33.41
C THR A 392 11.55 -7.81 32.13
N TYR A 393 10.24 -8.03 32.15
CA TYR A 393 9.37 -7.66 31.03
C TYR A 393 9.37 -6.14 30.79
N ALA A 394 9.30 -5.35 31.86
CA ALA A 394 9.35 -3.89 31.75
C ALA A 394 10.67 -3.40 31.12
N GLN A 395 11.81 -4.00 31.50
CA GLN A 395 13.11 -3.69 30.89
C GLN A 395 13.18 -4.06 29.40
N ILE A 396 12.56 -5.18 29.00
CA ILE A 396 12.48 -5.59 27.59
C ILE A 396 11.63 -4.59 26.79
N ILE A 397 10.43 -4.27 27.26
CA ILE A 397 9.47 -3.47 26.48
C ILE A 397 9.77 -1.96 26.53
N TYR A 398 10.25 -1.45 27.66
CA TYR A 398 10.36 0.00 27.88
C TYR A 398 11.79 0.53 27.87
N ALA A 399 12.81 -0.32 27.73
CA ALA A 399 14.21 0.13 27.73
C ALA A 399 15.11 -0.61 26.73
N ALA A 400 14.88 -1.89 26.46
CA ALA A 400 15.71 -2.65 25.53
C ALA A 400 15.56 -2.17 24.09
N LYS A 401 16.56 -2.51 23.28
CA LYS A 401 16.66 -2.19 21.86
C LYS A 401 16.99 -3.45 21.06
N ALA A 402 16.76 -3.46 19.75
CA ALA A 402 17.21 -4.56 18.88
C ALA A 402 18.71 -4.88 19.06
N SER A 403 19.55 -3.87 19.27
CA SER A 403 21.00 -4.05 19.49
C SER A 403 21.35 -4.87 20.75
N ASP A 404 20.41 -5.03 21.68
CA ASP A 404 20.61 -5.81 22.91
C ASP A 404 20.44 -7.32 22.67
N VAL A 405 19.91 -7.72 21.50
CA VAL A 405 19.86 -9.13 21.09
C VAL A 405 21.26 -9.59 20.68
N SER A 406 21.80 -10.58 21.38
CA SER A 406 23.14 -11.12 21.09
C SER A 406 23.12 -12.38 20.28
N ASP A 407 22.15 -13.27 20.50
CA ASP A 407 22.11 -14.58 19.85
C ASP A 407 20.68 -14.93 19.45
N VAL A 408 20.53 -15.55 18.28
CA VAL A 408 19.24 -15.99 17.74
C VAL A 408 19.37 -17.42 17.23
N MET A 409 18.43 -18.26 17.66
CA MET A 409 18.29 -19.64 17.23
C MET A 409 16.91 -19.86 16.63
N VAL A 410 16.87 -20.55 15.50
CA VAL A 410 15.63 -20.98 14.83
C VAL A 410 15.75 -22.46 14.53
N ASN A 411 14.73 -23.23 14.89
CA ASN A 411 14.65 -24.67 14.64
C ASN A 411 15.89 -25.43 15.15
N GLY A 412 16.45 -25.00 16.29
CA GLY A 412 17.66 -25.57 16.89
C GLY A 412 18.99 -25.14 16.25
N ARG A 413 18.96 -24.29 15.20
CA ARG A 413 20.14 -23.79 14.49
C ARG A 413 20.40 -22.33 14.86
N TRP A 414 21.64 -22.01 15.20
CA TRP A 414 22.06 -20.62 15.39
C TRP A 414 22.09 -19.88 14.04
N VAL A 415 21.32 -18.81 13.93
CA VAL A 415 21.32 -17.86 12.79
C VAL A 415 22.06 -16.57 13.11
N MET A 416 22.25 -16.28 14.40
CA MET A 416 23.15 -15.25 14.90
C MET A 416 23.78 -15.69 16.22
N GLN A 417 25.07 -15.44 16.41
CA GLN A 417 25.77 -15.63 17.68
C GLN A 417 26.71 -14.47 17.96
N ASP A 418 26.72 -13.96 19.19
CA ASP A 418 27.54 -12.79 19.58
C ASP A 418 27.43 -11.62 18.59
N HIS A 419 26.20 -11.30 18.20
CA HIS A 419 25.82 -10.29 17.20
C HIS A 419 26.31 -10.56 15.77
N GLN A 420 26.90 -11.71 15.46
CA GLN A 420 27.36 -12.09 14.12
C GLN A 420 26.36 -13.03 13.44
N LEU A 421 25.86 -12.66 12.26
CA LEU A 421 25.03 -13.53 11.44
C LEU A 421 25.82 -14.75 10.99
N THR A 422 25.21 -15.93 10.97
CA THR A 422 25.87 -17.20 10.62
C THR A 422 25.44 -17.74 9.25
N THR A 423 24.38 -17.18 8.66
CA THR A 423 23.74 -17.68 7.42
C THR A 423 23.83 -16.70 6.26
N LEU A 424 24.00 -15.40 6.51
CA LEU A 424 23.96 -14.34 5.51
C LEU A 424 25.21 -13.45 5.56
N GLN A 425 25.65 -13.00 4.38
CA GLN A 425 26.78 -12.08 4.23
C GLN A 425 26.29 -10.64 4.08
N GLU A 426 26.20 -9.93 5.20
CA GLU A 426 25.60 -8.59 5.28
C GLU A 426 26.21 -7.59 4.27
N ALA A 427 27.54 -7.56 4.14
CA ALA A 427 28.22 -6.64 3.24
C ALA A 427 27.84 -6.82 1.77
N ASP A 428 27.63 -8.07 1.32
CA ASP A 428 27.25 -8.37 -0.06
C ASP A 428 25.80 -7.94 -0.34
N LEU A 429 24.91 -8.20 0.62
CA LEU A 429 23.50 -7.77 0.55
C LEU A 429 23.38 -6.25 0.48
N LEU A 430 24.10 -5.52 1.34
CA LEU A 430 24.11 -4.06 1.34
C LEU A 430 24.62 -3.50 0.01
N LYS A 431 25.68 -4.09 -0.55
CA LYS A 431 26.21 -3.67 -1.85
C LYS A 431 25.17 -3.86 -2.96
N ALA A 432 24.54 -5.03 -3.03
CA ALA A 432 23.54 -5.32 -4.05
C ALA A 432 22.27 -4.46 -3.89
N GLY A 433 21.82 -4.21 -2.64
CA GLY A 433 20.69 -3.33 -2.37
C GLY A 433 20.94 -1.89 -2.84
N ASN A 434 22.15 -1.36 -2.61
CA ASN A 434 22.55 -0.04 -3.09
C ASN A 434 22.61 0.05 -4.63
N GLU A 435 22.79 -1.06 -5.35
CA GLU A 435 22.71 -1.08 -6.80
C GLU A 435 21.26 -0.97 -7.29
N TYR A 436 20.30 -1.61 -6.61
CA TYR A 436 18.87 -1.41 -6.89
C TYR A 436 18.43 0.01 -6.56
N ALA A 437 18.82 0.57 -5.41
CA ALA A 437 18.51 1.95 -5.04
C ALA A 437 18.92 2.93 -6.15
N ARG A 438 20.15 2.82 -6.68
CA ARG A 438 20.62 3.64 -7.81
C ARG A 438 19.78 3.50 -9.07
N LYS A 439 19.30 2.29 -9.38
CA LYS A 439 18.44 2.05 -10.56
C LYS A 439 17.08 2.70 -10.37
N ILE A 440 16.46 2.49 -9.20
CA ILE A 440 15.14 3.02 -8.86
C ILE A 440 15.18 4.56 -8.80
N ASP A 441 16.22 5.15 -8.21
CA ASP A 441 16.44 6.60 -8.21
C ASP A 441 16.47 7.14 -9.65
N HIS A 442 17.24 6.52 -10.54
CA HIS A 442 17.32 6.96 -11.93
C HIS A 442 15.94 6.90 -12.63
N PHE A 443 15.18 5.83 -12.40
CA PHE A 443 13.82 5.70 -12.92
C PHE A 443 12.87 6.76 -12.38
N LEU A 444 12.86 7.00 -11.08
CA LEU A 444 11.99 8.02 -10.47
C LEU A 444 12.40 9.43 -10.87
N ILE A 445 13.69 9.77 -10.92
CA ILE A 445 14.17 11.07 -11.38
C ILE A 445 13.70 11.33 -12.82
N ASN A 446 13.91 10.38 -13.73
CA ASN A 446 13.45 10.50 -15.11
C ASN A 446 11.93 10.63 -15.22
N ARG A 447 11.20 9.94 -14.34
CA ARG A 447 9.73 9.98 -14.28
C ARG A 447 9.22 11.31 -13.72
N GLU A 448 9.86 11.86 -12.69
CA GLU A 448 9.40 13.07 -12.02
C GLU A 448 9.72 14.35 -12.78
N GLN A 449 10.79 14.35 -13.58
CA GLN A 449 11.18 15.49 -14.42
C GLN A 449 10.18 15.81 -15.54
N SER A 450 9.26 14.89 -15.85
CA SER A 450 8.32 15.04 -16.95
C SER A 450 6.88 14.79 -16.49
N VAL A 451 6.06 15.83 -16.54
CA VAL A 451 4.61 15.74 -16.33
C VAL A 451 3.97 14.71 -17.29
N LEU A 452 4.50 14.57 -18.51
CA LEU A 452 4.06 13.56 -19.46
C LEU A 452 4.36 12.14 -18.95
N SER A 453 5.58 11.89 -18.46
CA SER A 453 5.96 10.60 -17.88
C SER A 453 5.09 10.26 -16.66
N LYS A 454 4.81 11.25 -15.81
CA LYS A 454 3.87 11.11 -14.68
C LYS A 454 2.46 10.75 -15.14
N LEU A 455 1.97 11.36 -16.24
CA LEU A 455 0.63 11.09 -16.79
C LEU A 455 0.54 9.70 -17.45
N ILE A 456 1.57 9.28 -18.18
CA ILE A 456 1.62 7.94 -18.81
C ILE A 456 1.55 6.85 -17.73
N ALA A 457 2.31 7.00 -16.65
CA ALA A 457 2.38 6.00 -15.58
C ALA A 457 1.03 5.73 -14.90
N ILE A 458 0.20 6.75 -14.70
CA ILE A 458 -1.07 6.63 -13.96
C ILE A 458 -2.28 6.31 -14.83
N GLY A 459 -2.21 6.56 -16.14
CA GLY A 459 -3.40 6.53 -16.98
C GLY A 459 -3.19 6.04 -18.42
N GLY A 460 -1.99 5.55 -18.77
CA GLY A 460 -1.73 5.01 -20.11
C GLY A 460 -1.98 6.03 -21.21
N ALA A 461 -1.42 7.22 -21.05
CA ALA A 461 -1.71 8.35 -21.93
C ALA A 461 -1.42 8.04 -23.40
N THR A 462 -2.39 8.36 -24.26
CA THR A 462 -2.25 8.27 -25.71
C THR A 462 -1.92 9.64 -26.29
N GLU A 463 -0.89 9.70 -27.14
CA GLU A 463 -0.52 10.90 -27.88
C GLU A 463 -1.52 11.17 -29.01
N GLU A 464 -2.06 12.38 -29.04
CA GLU A 464 -2.79 12.94 -30.17
C GLU A 464 -2.07 14.22 -30.62
N GLU A 465 -1.28 14.14 -31.70
CA GLU A 465 -0.81 15.32 -32.41
C GLU A 465 -1.83 15.70 -33.49
N SER A 466 -2.62 16.75 -33.27
CA SER A 466 -3.54 17.23 -34.30
C SER A 466 -3.48 18.74 -34.40
N PHE A 467 -3.67 19.25 -35.62
CA PHE A 467 -4.01 20.65 -35.82
C PHE A 467 -5.43 20.85 -35.27
N GLU A 468 -5.56 21.72 -34.27
CA GLU A 468 -6.85 22.14 -33.74
C GLU A 468 -7.19 23.51 -34.34
N VAL A 469 -8.27 23.53 -35.10
CA VAL A 469 -8.88 24.77 -35.57
C VAL A 469 -9.85 25.21 -34.50
N GLN A 470 -9.61 26.40 -33.94
CA GLN A 470 -10.40 26.95 -32.85
C GLN A 470 -10.58 28.45 -33.08
N ALA A 471 -11.83 28.85 -33.34
CA ALA A 471 -12.22 30.26 -33.35
C ALA A 471 -13.20 30.51 -32.21
N LYS A 472 -12.95 31.55 -31.42
CA LYS A 472 -13.79 31.89 -30.26
C LYS A 472 -14.06 33.38 -30.24
N VAL A 473 -15.30 33.76 -29.95
CA VAL A 473 -15.70 35.16 -29.76
C VAL A 473 -16.56 35.30 -28.51
N ALA A 474 -16.41 36.41 -27.79
CA ALA A 474 -17.36 36.80 -26.75
C ALA A 474 -18.69 37.17 -27.40
N VAL A 475 -19.81 36.74 -26.81
CA VAL A 475 -21.15 37.01 -27.33
C VAL A 475 -22.04 37.62 -26.25
N PRO A 476 -22.90 38.59 -26.60
CA PRO A 476 -23.76 39.26 -25.63
C PRO A 476 -24.90 38.39 -25.10
N SER A 477 -25.26 37.30 -25.80
CA SER A 477 -26.33 36.38 -25.40
C SER A 477 -26.14 34.99 -26.01
N ALA A 478 -25.99 33.98 -25.16
CA ALA A 478 -25.93 32.57 -25.57
C ALA A 478 -27.23 32.11 -26.27
N GLU A 479 -28.40 32.59 -25.83
CA GLU A 479 -29.70 32.22 -26.39
C GLU A 479 -29.85 32.61 -27.86
N LYS A 480 -29.36 33.81 -28.23
CA LYS A 480 -29.38 34.27 -29.63
C LYS A 480 -28.54 33.37 -30.53
N ILE A 481 -27.37 32.94 -30.04
CA ILE A 481 -26.49 32.01 -30.77
C ILE A 481 -27.14 30.64 -30.91
N ILE A 482 -27.74 30.11 -29.84
CA ILE A 482 -28.46 28.83 -29.88
C ILE A 482 -29.62 28.87 -30.89
N ALA A 483 -30.37 29.97 -30.93
CA ALA A 483 -31.42 30.18 -31.92
C ALA A 483 -30.86 30.25 -33.36
N ALA A 484 -29.72 30.93 -33.55
CA ALA A 484 -29.03 30.99 -34.85
C ALA A 484 -28.54 29.61 -35.32
N ILE A 485 -27.97 28.78 -34.43
CA ILE A 485 -27.55 27.42 -34.74
C ILE A 485 -28.74 26.57 -35.21
N ARG A 486 -29.90 26.69 -34.55
CA ARG A 486 -31.11 25.89 -34.86
C ARG A 486 -31.86 26.36 -36.11
N SER A 487 -31.74 27.64 -36.48
CA SER A 487 -32.48 28.23 -37.60
C SER A 487 -31.68 28.35 -38.89
N ASN A 488 -30.36 28.17 -38.85
CA ASN A 488 -29.51 28.26 -40.03
C ASN A 488 -29.62 26.98 -40.88
N PRO A 489 -30.15 27.06 -42.13
CA PRO A 489 -30.38 25.89 -42.98
C PRO A 489 -29.08 25.24 -43.49
N GLU A 490 -27.93 25.93 -43.41
CA GLU A 490 -26.62 25.40 -43.82
C GLU A 490 -25.97 24.52 -42.74
N ILE A 491 -26.52 24.50 -41.52
CA ILE A 491 -25.97 23.75 -40.39
C ILE A 491 -26.80 22.48 -40.18
N ASN A 492 -26.21 21.32 -40.47
CA ASN A 492 -26.81 20.04 -40.15
C ASN A 492 -26.34 19.57 -38.75
N ILE A 493 -27.23 19.60 -37.76
CA ILE A 493 -26.92 19.16 -36.38
C ILE A 493 -27.02 17.64 -36.28
N THR A 494 -25.90 16.97 -36.06
CA THR A 494 -25.86 15.51 -35.90
C THR A 494 -26.00 15.07 -34.44
N ARG A 495 -25.54 15.89 -33.49
CA ARG A 495 -25.63 15.58 -32.06
C ARG A 495 -25.62 16.83 -31.19
N THR A 496 -26.44 16.84 -30.14
CA THR A 496 -26.43 17.88 -29.10
C THR A 496 -26.14 17.29 -27.72
N ARG A 497 -25.38 18.03 -26.91
CA ARG A 497 -25.07 17.71 -25.52
C ARG A 497 -25.09 18.98 -24.68
N HIS A 498 -25.58 18.87 -23.44
CA HIS A 498 -25.53 19.93 -22.45
C HIS A 498 -24.67 19.45 -21.28
N TYR A 499 -23.65 20.23 -20.94
CA TYR A 499 -22.77 19.95 -19.81
C TYR A 499 -22.71 21.12 -18.85
N ARG A 500 -22.65 20.82 -17.56
CA ARG A 500 -21.96 21.69 -16.60
C ARG A 500 -20.56 21.14 -16.44
N GLN A 501 -19.58 21.97 -16.76
CA GLN A 501 -18.18 21.57 -16.92
C GLN A 501 -17.34 22.24 -15.84
N PHE A 502 -16.56 21.43 -15.14
CA PHE A 502 -15.61 21.86 -14.12
C PHE A 502 -14.21 21.51 -14.61
N ASP A 503 -13.39 22.52 -14.87
CA ASP A 503 -12.00 22.37 -15.29
C ASP A 503 -11.07 22.87 -14.18
N THR A 504 -10.13 22.03 -13.75
CA THR A 504 -8.98 22.44 -12.94
C THR A 504 -7.71 22.29 -13.74
N TYR A 505 -7.06 23.41 -14.02
CA TYR A 505 -5.79 23.48 -14.71
C TYR A 505 -4.66 23.52 -13.69
N MET A 506 -3.72 22.58 -13.80
CA MET A 506 -2.54 22.42 -12.97
C MET A 506 -1.32 22.92 -13.76
N GLN A 507 -0.71 23.99 -13.29
CA GLN A 507 0.46 24.64 -13.90
C GLN A 507 1.73 24.30 -13.11
N PHE A 508 2.86 24.20 -13.81
CA PHE A 508 4.15 23.78 -13.25
C PHE A 508 5.19 24.91 -13.40
N ASP A 509 6.24 24.87 -12.58
CA ASP A 509 7.28 25.91 -12.56
C ASP A 509 8.02 26.04 -13.90
N ASP A 510 8.17 24.94 -14.63
CA ASP A 510 8.71 24.92 -16.00
C ASP A 510 7.55 25.01 -17.02
N PRO A 511 7.37 26.16 -17.69
CA PRO A 511 6.28 26.35 -18.65
C PRO A 511 6.40 25.44 -19.89
N THR A 512 7.58 24.87 -20.16
CA THR A 512 7.78 23.98 -21.31
C THR A 512 7.06 22.64 -21.14
N GLN A 513 6.74 22.27 -19.90
CA GLN A 513 5.97 21.07 -19.58
C GLN A 513 4.46 21.22 -19.85
N GLY A 514 4.00 22.42 -20.18
CA GLY A 514 2.59 22.69 -20.42
C GLY A 514 1.76 22.67 -19.13
N TYR A 515 0.52 22.19 -19.21
CA TYR A 515 -0.38 22.08 -18.06
C TYR A 515 -1.26 20.83 -18.13
N VAL A 516 -1.56 20.26 -16.96
CA VAL A 516 -2.51 19.15 -16.83
C VAL A 516 -3.87 19.72 -16.52
N ARG A 517 -4.88 19.40 -17.34
CA ARG A 517 -6.28 19.73 -17.07
C ARG A 517 -7.01 18.50 -16.56
N TYR A 518 -7.52 18.57 -15.34
CA TYR A 518 -8.57 17.68 -14.85
C TYR A 518 -9.92 18.28 -15.21
N ARG A 519 -10.77 17.52 -15.91
CA ARG A 519 -12.11 17.95 -16.34
C ARG A 519 -13.17 17.00 -15.83
N GLU A 520 -14.25 17.55 -15.29
CA GLU A 520 -15.50 16.82 -15.01
C GLU A 520 -16.63 17.40 -15.87
N ASP A 521 -17.20 16.55 -16.74
CA ASP A 521 -18.36 16.87 -17.56
C ASP A 521 -19.61 16.25 -16.91
N HIS A 522 -20.48 17.08 -16.32
CA HIS A 522 -21.78 16.65 -15.81
C HIS A 522 -22.80 16.74 -16.94
N SER A 523 -23.31 15.61 -17.43
CA SER A 523 -24.32 15.57 -18.49
C SER A 523 -25.68 15.98 -17.93
N ILE A 524 -26.31 16.99 -18.52
CA ILE A 524 -27.56 17.57 -18.02
C ILE A 524 -28.71 17.29 -19.00
N THR A 525 -29.86 16.91 -18.47
CA THR A 525 -31.12 16.79 -19.21
C THR A 525 -31.77 18.15 -19.48
N GLU A 526 -32.81 18.18 -20.30
CA GLU A 526 -33.59 19.42 -20.50
C GLU A 526 -34.29 19.89 -19.21
N SER A 527 -34.58 18.99 -18.27
CA SER A 527 -35.12 19.29 -16.94
C SER A 527 -34.07 19.75 -15.91
N GLY A 528 -32.78 19.78 -16.27
CA GLY A 528 -31.71 20.19 -15.36
C GLY A 528 -31.12 19.08 -14.48
N GLU A 529 -31.55 17.83 -14.66
CA GLU A 529 -31.03 16.69 -13.89
C GLU A 529 -29.72 16.15 -14.47
N ILE A 530 -28.80 15.75 -13.57
CA ILE A 530 -27.51 15.16 -13.93
C ILE A 530 -27.71 13.67 -14.24
N THR A 531 -27.39 13.27 -15.48
CA THR A 531 -27.54 11.87 -15.95
C THR A 531 -26.23 11.08 -15.99
N GLY A 532 -25.10 11.75 -15.78
CA GLY A 532 -23.80 11.10 -15.69
C GLY A 532 -22.67 12.10 -15.54
N VAL A 533 -21.60 11.67 -14.88
CA VAL A 533 -20.37 12.44 -14.70
C VAL A 533 -19.25 11.73 -15.44
N ARG A 534 -18.48 12.48 -16.22
CA ARG A 534 -17.30 11.95 -16.91
C ARG A 534 -16.07 12.78 -16.56
N SER A 535 -15.07 12.13 -15.97
CA SER A 535 -13.81 12.77 -15.62
C SER A 535 -12.69 12.40 -16.59
N ARG A 536 -11.80 13.35 -16.92
CA ARG A 536 -10.65 13.13 -17.81
C ARG A 536 -9.45 14.00 -17.46
N LEU A 537 -8.24 13.45 -17.62
CA LEU A 537 -6.99 14.20 -17.64
C LEU A 537 -6.56 14.54 -19.06
N THR A 538 -6.04 15.75 -19.27
CA THR A 538 -5.42 16.15 -20.52
C THR A 538 -4.13 16.91 -20.22
N LEU A 539 -2.98 16.38 -20.61
CA LEU A 539 -1.77 17.19 -20.71
C LEU A 539 -1.82 17.97 -22.02
N ILE A 540 -1.67 19.28 -21.91
CA ILE A 540 -1.70 20.21 -23.04
C ILE A 540 -0.32 20.85 -23.13
N GLY A 541 0.42 20.51 -24.19
CA GLY A 541 1.74 21.08 -24.46
C GLY A 541 1.68 22.55 -24.88
N GLN A 542 2.85 23.17 -25.03
CA GLN A 542 2.95 24.54 -25.52
C GLN A 542 2.40 24.68 -26.94
N THR A 543 1.87 25.87 -27.26
CA THR A 543 1.55 26.25 -28.64
C THR A 543 2.85 26.30 -29.45
N ARG A 544 2.95 25.52 -30.52
CA ARG A 544 3.99 25.74 -31.53
C ARG A 544 3.48 26.81 -32.48
N GLU A 545 3.99 28.04 -32.34
CA GLU A 545 3.73 29.13 -33.29
C GLU A 545 4.47 28.85 -34.61
N HIS A 546 3.77 28.28 -35.59
CA HIS A 546 4.16 28.48 -36.98
C HIS A 546 3.41 29.71 -37.48
N PRO A 547 4.12 30.74 -38.00
CA PRO A 547 3.48 32.01 -38.30
C PRO A 547 2.63 31.86 -39.55
N PHE A 548 1.29 31.87 -39.45
CA PHE A 548 0.35 32.45 -40.43
C PHE A 548 -1.09 32.50 -39.86
N ARG A 549 -1.70 33.70 -39.89
CA ARG A 549 -2.96 34.17 -39.26
C ARG A 549 -3.08 33.79 -37.77
N GLU A 550 -2.63 34.71 -36.92
CA GLU A 550 -2.46 34.59 -35.46
C GLU A 550 -3.73 34.17 -34.66
N ASP A 551 -4.93 34.13 -35.27
CA ASP A 551 -6.18 34.14 -34.50
C ASP A 551 -7.00 32.83 -34.44
N VAL A 552 -6.76 31.81 -35.30
CA VAL A 552 -7.72 30.68 -35.49
C VAL A 552 -7.11 29.26 -35.50
N LEU A 553 -5.83 29.10 -35.86
CA LEU A 553 -5.19 27.78 -35.97
C LEU A 553 -4.20 27.55 -34.82
N LEU A 554 -4.37 26.45 -34.08
CA LEU A 554 -3.49 26.07 -32.98
C LEU A 554 -2.86 24.69 -33.24
N SER A 555 -1.54 24.60 -33.08
CA SER A 555 -0.81 23.32 -33.09
C SER A 555 -0.24 23.03 -31.72
N ARG A 556 -0.66 21.90 -31.12
CA ARG A 556 -0.22 21.45 -29.78
C ARG A 556 -0.24 19.94 -29.69
N SER A 557 0.76 19.37 -29.02
CA SER A 557 0.72 17.98 -28.58
C SER A 557 -0.25 17.86 -27.40
N ARG A 558 -1.15 16.88 -27.46
CA ARG A 558 -2.09 16.58 -26.39
C ARG A 558 -2.01 15.11 -26.01
N PHE A 559 -2.01 14.87 -24.71
CA PHE A 559 -2.02 13.52 -24.17
C PHE A 559 -3.26 13.35 -23.30
N LEU A 560 -4.06 12.33 -23.61
CA LEU A 560 -5.31 12.06 -22.93
C LEU A 560 -5.14 10.85 -22.03
N ALA A 561 -5.65 10.95 -20.80
CA ALA A 561 -5.76 9.83 -19.88
C ALA A 561 -7.13 9.85 -19.18
N PRO A 562 -7.72 8.68 -18.87
CA PRO A 562 -8.88 8.62 -18.00
C PRO A 562 -8.53 9.19 -16.61
N ALA A 563 -9.46 9.91 -16.00
CA ALA A 563 -9.32 10.35 -14.62
C ALA A 563 -10.05 9.34 -13.71
N THR A 564 -9.32 8.35 -13.22
CA THR A 564 -9.84 7.28 -12.35
C THR A 564 -9.70 7.58 -10.85
N GLN A 565 -9.02 8.68 -10.50
CA GLN A 565 -8.79 9.11 -9.13
C GLN A 565 -9.40 10.50 -8.87
N SER A 566 -9.54 10.87 -7.60
CA SER A 566 -10.04 12.19 -7.19
C SER A 566 -9.15 13.35 -7.64
N LEU A 567 -9.71 14.55 -7.80
CA LEU A 567 -8.94 15.77 -8.06
C LEU A 567 -7.84 16.02 -7.00
N ARG A 568 -8.12 15.76 -5.72
CA ARG A 568 -7.14 15.87 -4.64
C ARG A 568 -5.93 14.97 -4.91
N PHE A 569 -6.14 13.70 -5.24
CA PHE A 569 -5.07 12.76 -5.58
C PHE A 569 -4.16 13.36 -6.67
N TYR A 570 -4.75 13.89 -7.74
CA TYR A 570 -3.97 14.47 -8.83
C TYR A 570 -3.20 15.74 -8.42
N LYS A 571 -3.78 16.61 -7.57
CA LYS A 571 -3.06 17.76 -7.01
C LYS A 571 -1.84 17.33 -6.19
N GLU A 572 -1.99 16.31 -5.33
CA GLU A 572 -0.91 15.77 -4.50
C GLU A 572 0.17 15.06 -5.33
N TYR A 573 -0.22 14.31 -6.37
CA TYR A 573 0.70 13.54 -7.22
C TYR A 573 1.48 14.42 -8.22
N PHE A 574 0.81 15.35 -8.89
CA PHE A 574 1.45 16.24 -9.86
C PHE A 574 2.22 17.38 -9.18
N LYS A 575 1.84 17.78 -7.96
CA LYS A 575 2.44 18.90 -7.19
C LYS A 575 2.54 20.19 -8.03
N PRO A 576 1.42 20.71 -8.58
CA PRO A 576 1.46 21.90 -9.41
C PRO A 576 1.85 23.14 -8.59
N ALA A 577 2.59 24.05 -9.22
CA ALA A 577 2.95 25.36 -8.65
C ALA A 577 1.72 26.27 -8.48
N ARG A 578 0.75 26.15 -9.40
CA ARG A 578 -0.51 26.92 -9.36
C ARG A 578 -1.66 26.08 -9.92
N THR A 579 -2.85 26.32 -9.39
CA THR A 579 -4.09 25.80 -9.98
C THR A 579 -5.01 26.93 -10.42
N VAL A 580 -5.70 26.74 -11.55
CA VAL A 580 -6.70 27.68 -12.09
C VAL A 580 -7.99 26.90 -12.34
N GLU A 581 -9.09 27.39 -11.79
CA GLU A 581 -10.39 26.73 -11.89
C GLU A 581 -11.30 27.49 -12.86
N ILE A 582 -11.99 26.73 -13.70
CA ILE A 582 -12.94 27.24 -14.68
C ILE A 582 -14.22 26.40 -14.59
N GLU A 583 -15.32 27.07 -14.29
CA GLU A 583 -16.66 26.48 -14.28
C GLU A 583 -17.53 27.14 -15.33
N LYS A 584 -18.21 26.31 -16.13
CA LYS A 584 -19.10 26.82 -17.17
C LYS A 584 -20.23 25.87 -17.52
N ASN A 585 -21.33 26.44 -17.98
CA ASN A 585 -22.38 25.72 -18.68
C ASN A 585 -22.09 25.72 -20.18
N ARG A 586 -22.12 24.55 -20.82
CA ARG A 586 -21.75 24.35 -22.21
C ARG A 586 -22.86 23.64 -22.98
N MET A 587 -23.38 24.29 -24.01
CA MET A 587 -24.16 23.65 -25.05
C MET A 587 -23.24 23.28 -26.21
N ARG A 588 -23.08 21.98 -26.47
CA ARG A 588 -22.20 21.45 -27.52
C ARG A 588 -23.01 20.81 -28.63
N TYR A 589 -22.78 21.28 -29.85
CA TYR A 589 -23.36 20.76 -31.08
C TYR A 589 -22.26 20.13 -31.93
N LEU A 590 -22.45 18.88 -32.35
CA LEU A 590 -21.72 18.32 -33.47
C LEU A 590 -22.53 18.65 -34.72
N VAL A 591 -21.90 19.31 -35.68
CA VAL A 591 -22.57 19.77 -36.90
C VAL A 591 -21.74 19.43 -38.13
N ILE A 592 -22.41 19.28 -39.26
CA ILE A 592 -21.81 19.28 -40.58
C ILE A 592 -22.16 20.61 -41.24
N TYR A 593 -21.14 21.39 -41.60
CA TYR A 593 -21.26 22.67 -42.30
C TYR A 593 -20.36 22.63 -43.53
N LYS A 594 -20.96 22.82 -44.72
CA LYS A 594 -20.27 22.73 -46.02
C LYS A 594 -19.39 21.46 -46.12
N GLU A 595 -20.02 20.31 -45.89
CA GLU A 595 -19.40 18.97 -45.93
C GLU A 595 -18.29 18.72 -44.90
N THR A 596 -18.09 19.64 -43.95
CA THR A 596 -17.02 19.56 -42.95
C THR A 596 -17.62 19.47 -41.55
N GLU A 597 -17.08 18.58 -40.73
CA GLU A 597 -17.52 18.39 -39.35
C GLU A 597 -16.91 19.44 -38.42
N PHE A 598 -17.76 20.06 -37.60
CA PHE A 598 -17.38 21.01 -36.56
C PHE A 598 -18.09 20.71 -35.25
N PHE A 599 -17.44 21.05 -34.15
CA PHE A 599 -18.09 21.27 -32.86
C PHE A 599 -18.36 22.75 -32.67
N ILE A 600 -19.62 23.10 -32.38
CA ILE A 600 -19.97 24.43 -31.90
C ILE A 600 -20.25 24.33 -30.40
N ASN A 601 -19.51 25.08 -29.60
CA ASN A 601 -19.72 25.21 -28.17
C ASN A 601 -20.26 26.61 -27.88
N VAL A 602 -21.41 26.69 -27.21
CA VAL A 602 -21.92 27.92 -26.61
C VAL A 602 -21.68 27.79 -25.10
N ASP A 603 -20.71 28.56 -24.62
CA ASP A 603 -20.25 28.52 -23.23
C ASP A 603 -20.81 29.71 -22.45
N ASN A 604 -21.24 29.48 -21.22
CA ASN A 604 -21.53 30.53 -20.24
C ASN A 604 -20.70 30.28 -18.99
N PHE A 605 -19.80 31.21 -18.67
CA PHE A 605 -18.86 31.05 -17.58
C PHE A 605 -19.47 31.46 -16.24
N ASP A 606 -19.41 30.53 -15.28
CA ASP A 606 -19.82 30.77 -13.91
C ASP A 606 -18.59 31.21 -13.08
N LEU A 607 -17.42 30.61 -13.35
CA LEU A 607 -16.14 30.93 -12.72
C LEU A 607 -15.00 30.87 -13.74
N PRO A 608 -14.14 31.90 -13.84
CA PRO A 608 -14.43 33.29 -13.49
C PRO A 608 -15.54 33.86 -14.39
N LYS A 609 -16.17 34.98 -13.99
CA LYS A 609 -17.31 35.57 -14.71
C LYS A 609 -16.90 36.27 -16.02
N LEU A 610 -16.47 35.48 -17.00
CA LEU A 610 -16.03 35.97 -18.32
C LEU A 610 -17.20 36.28 -19.27
N GLY A 611 -18.42 35.88 -18.93
CA GLY A 611 -19.61 36.03 -19.78
C GLY A 611 -19.83 34.83 -20.71
N SER A 612 -20.52 35.05 -21.82
CA SER A 612 -20.84 34.00 -22.79
C SER A 612 -19.90 34.03 -24.00
N PHE A 613 -19.55 32.85 -24.51
CA PHE A 613 -18.68 32.68 -25.67
C PHE A 613 -19.29 31.73 -26.69
N LEU A 614 -19.09 32.05 -27.98
CA LEU A 614 -19.27 31.13 -29.09
C LEU A 614 -17.88 30.62 -29.50
N GLU A 615 -17.69 29.30 -29.46
CA GLU A 615 -16.46 28.62 -29.87
C GLU A 615 -16.77 27.59 -30.97
N VAL A 616 -16.11 27.72 -32.11
CA VAL A 616 -16.15 26.75 -33.21
C VAL A 616 -14.84 25.97 -33.22
N LYS A 617 -14.93 24.64 -33.22
CA LYS A 617 -13.79 23.73 -33.09
C LYS A 617 -13.82 22.61 -34.13
N SER A 618 -12.68 22.32 -34.74
CA SER A 618 -12.46 21.10 -35.51
C SER A 618 -11.02 20.61 -35.33
N ARG A 619 -10.78 19.33 -35.63
CA ARG A 619 -9.46 18.71 -35.53
C ARG A 619 -9.12 18.00 -36.82
N THR A 620 -7.83 17.94 -37.13
CA THR A 620 -7.31 17.18 -38.27
C THR A 620 -5.83 16.89 -38.11
N TRP A 621 -5.36 15.83 -38.77
CA TRP A 621 -3.95 15.46 -38.84
C TRP A 621 -3.22 16.15 -40.00
N SER A 622 -3.96 16.76 -40.94
CA SER A 622 -3.40 17.44 -42.11
C SER A 622 -3.40 18.95 -41.93
N GLN A 623 -2.22 19.58 -42.06
CA GLN A 623 -2.08 21.04 -42.02
C GLN A 623 -2.94 21.72 -43.09
N GLN A 624 -2.93 21.21 -44.32
CA GLN A 624 -3.72 21.76 -45.43
C GLN A 624 -5.23 21.67 -45.18
N ASP A 625 -5.69 20.57 -44.58
CA ASP A 625 -7.10 20.43 -44.16
C ASP A 625 -7.43 21.37 -43.00
N ALA A 626 -6.47 21.62 -42.10
CA ALA A 626 -6.64 22.53 -40.98
C ALA A 626 -6.81 23.96 -41.47
N GLU A 627 -6.02 24.37 -42.47
CA GLU A 627 -6.15 25.67 -43.13
C GLU A 627 -7.53 25.83 -43.78
N LYS A 628 -8.00 24.83 -44.53
CA LYS A 628 -9.36 24.84 -45.10
C LYS A 628 -10.43 24.95 -44.01
N LYS A 629 -10.28 24.17 -42.94
CA LYS A 629 -11.19 24.19 -41.78
C LYS A 629 -11.17 25.53 -41.05
N ALA A 630 -10.03 26.23 -40.98
CA ALA A 630 -9.94 27.55 -40.37
C ALA A 630 -10.78 28.59 -41.12
N HIS A 631 -10.72 28.60 -42.46
CA HIS A 631 -11.58 29.46 -43.28
C HIS A 631 -13.07 29.16 -43.06
N LEU A 632 -13.43 27.87 -43.04
CA LEU A 632 -14.81 27.44 -42.80
C LEU A 632 -15.28 27.74 -41.37
N ALA A 633 -14.39 27.70 -40.38
CA ALA A 633 -14.69 28.06 -39.00
C ALA A 633 -14.99 29.56 -38.85
N GLU A 634 -14.20 30.44 -39.49
CA GLU A 634 -14.49 31.88 -39.53
C GLU A 634 -15.84 32.16 -40.19
N ASP A 635 -16.12 31.49 -41.31
CA ASP A 635 -17.39 31.63 -42.03
C ASP A 635 -18.59 31.15 -41.19
N LEU A 636 -18.43 30.01 -40.51
CA LEU A 636 -19.45 29.49 -39.61
C LEU A 636 -19.68 30.43 -38.42
N LEU A 637 -18.60 31.01 -37.87
CA LEU A 637 -18.67 31.97 -36.78
C LEU A 637 -19.41 33.25 -37.20
N LYS A 638 -19.14 33.78 -38.42
CA LYS A 638 -19.91 34.89 -39.01
C LYS A 638 -21.38 34.54 -39.18
N ALA A 639 -21.68 33.36 -39.71
CA ALA A 639 -23.04 32.89 -39.96
C ALA A 639 -23.87 32.76 -38.66
N LEU A 640 -23.19 32.60 -37.52
CA LEU A 640 -23.80 32.52 -36.19
C LEU A 640 -23.85 33.87 -35.46
N GLY A 641 -23.44 34.97 -36.10
CA GLY A 641 -23.49 36.32 -35.54
C GLY A 641 -22.24 36.74 -34.77
N GLY A 642 -21.15 35.99 -34.87
CA GLY A 642 -19.84 36.37 -34.36
C GLY A 642 -19.08 37.30 -35.32
N SER A 643 -18.28 38.21 -34.78
CA SER A 643 -17.46 39.13 -35.55
C SER A 643 -16.02 38.59 -35.65
N PRO A 644 -15.46 38.42 -36.87
CA PRO A 644 -14.08 37.96 -37.07
C PRO A 644 -13.01 38.87 -36.46
N LYS A 645 -13.34 40.15 -36.24
CA LYS A 645 -12.43 41.13 -35.64
C LYS A 645 -12.28 40.96 -34.13
N ASP A 646 -13.19 40.21 -33.51
CA ASP A 646 -13.27 39.99 -32.07
C ASP A 646 -12.87 38.54 -31.70
N ILE A 647 -12.19 37.84 -32.63
CA ILE A 647 -11.70 36.48 -32.40
C ILE A 647 -10.61 36.52 -31.34
N ILE A 648 -10.71 35.59 -30.40
CA ILE A 648 -9.78 35.40 -29.29
C ILE A 648 -9.07 34.07 -29.51
N SER A 649 -7.78 34.12 -29.81
CA SER A 649 -6.90 32.95 -30.00
C SER A 649 -6.39 32.36 -28.70
N GLU A 650 -6.34 33.14 -27.62
CA GLU A 650 -5.96 32.64 -26.30
C GLU A 650 -6.94 31.55 -25.84
N ASP A 651 -6.43 30.48 -25.24
CA ASP A 651 -7.30 29.54 -24.54
C ASP A 651 -7.90 30.19 -23.29
N TYR A 652 -9.00 29.62 -22.79
CA TYR A 652 -9.67 30.17 -21.60
C TYR A 652 -8.73 30.33 -20.41
N ILE A 653 -7.73 29.45 -20.24
CA ILE A 653 -6.71 29.60 -19.19
C ILE A 653 -5.84 30.87 -19.37
N GLY A 654 -5.49 31.22 -20.61
CA GLY A 654 -4.73 32.44 -20.92
C GLY A 654 -5.53 33.68 -20.57
N MET A 655 -6.83 33.66 -20.93
CA MET A 655 -7.74 34.76 -20.60
C MET A 655 -7.89 34.98 -19.08
N VAL A 656 -7.90 33.91 -18.28
CA VAL A 656 -7.98 34.02 -16.81
C VAL A 656 -6.68 34.58 -16.21
N ALA A 657 -5.52 34.38 -16.83
CA ALA A 657 -4.26 34.95 -16.36
C ALA A 657 -4.14 36.47 -16.64
N SER A 658 -4.91 36.97 -17.61
CA SER A 658 -4.93 38.36 -18.07
C SER A 658 -5.99 39.23 -17.35
N VAL A 659 -6.79 38.64 -16.45
CA VAL A 659 -7.82 39.28 -15.60
C VAL A 659 -7.34 39.25 -14.16
#